data_AF-A0A819U6A8-F1
#
_entry.id   AF-A0A819U6A8-F1
#
_cell.length_a   1.000
_cell.length_b   1.000
_cell.length_c   1.000
_cell.angle_alpha   90.00
_cell.angle_beta   90.00
_cell.angle_gamma   90.00
#
_symmetry.space_group_name_H-M   'P 1'
#
loop_
_entity.id
_entity.type
_entity.pdbx_description
1 polymer ?
#
loop_
_entity_poly.entity_id
_entity_poly.type
_entity_poly.pdbx_seq_one_letter_code
_entity_poly.pdbx_strand_id
1 'polypeptide(L)'
;MGNRPGSTIDKLKHKKNSSHLTSPPSSPIESASTIKTTHFETFILVWLDPNVDTNVENVQTQERLRKILTCLITFDTVDACEQWLKKCCSDEKILFIVSGAYGQEIIPKIHHLQAIISIYIYCLDIDRNKIWAQNFAKIRNIISSTDTLLHELSLDQINLESLEDSKALNIYKHEQQQVYSHDTKIVSFVCYQLLLEILISPNYITQQGTYYELIHTLRQYSSDDKYGSKLINEFQKTYNSNKAISWLTRDTPLSRFINKALREQDIHMLFTLRFLLVDIHSQLTTYQARSLHVYKLQLMLKNEMENIRANQGQLLAMNRFLFASTDKSQLISTITKNDQYEIVLFDIKADFRLGVAPFAFLHDIDSNIEHQIDREVLFMCGSIFEVGSLVYENNIWNLQLKLANENDSLILFHMKEKLRETKNLSIIGDLLNQYDQKEQANIYYERLFKELPKHHAFVSQINRQQLPRNNNRPNPISIPNVPFVVVNLSEHMSKFASAILDILCSLTSDIISIMNDVSINDIYQWPKSSISIFTTTQFLSPLEQKKISKYFKTFVLNDDKNNIEQQQQFTTIDELICRLVDEIIQYYRSEANEFSKIGDSTKVQEQYKQINRIYRELRKIDEKLVKINSPLNKSENIEPILIWLISNTGHDEEDTEYIEKNFKDNFSSYFTFYDSCEFHSHLLDENNITDIFIIIDSNYEESIVECVRQFPYVKYVYYYGELKTKSNNIMINRDDLYYRITSDLIDYYAKLGEKYQTNKQSKEARKIFLKAQTLCRLLAENCFLSE
;
A
#
# COMPACT_ATOMS: atom_id res chain seq x y z
N MET A 1 -45.12 -27.42 -50.47
CA MET A 1 -46.00 -27.98 -49.41
C MET A 1 -45.19 -27.97 -48.13
N GLY A 2 -45.48 -27.25 -47.06
CA GLY A 2 -46.64 -26.47 -46.65
C GLY A 2 -46.65 -26.49 -45.12
N ASN A 3 -46.66 -25.31 -44.50
CA ASN A 3 -47.05 -24.99 -43.11
C ASN A 3 -45.94 -24.54 -42.15
N ARG A 4 -45.75 -23.21 -42.12
CA ARG A 4 -45.66 -22.41 -40.89
C ARG A 4 -47.08 -21.97 -40.48
N PRO A 5 -47.28 -21.56 -39.22
CA PRO A 5 -47.46 -20.14 -38.88
C PRO A 5 -46.49 -19.73 -37.75
N GLY A 6 -45.87 -18.54 -37.66
CA GLY A 6 -46.39 -17.17 -37.79
C GLY A 6 -47.10 -16.78 -36.48
N SER A 7 -46.87 -15.70 -35.75
CA SER A 7 -46.03 -14.49 -35.80
C SER A 7 -46.01 -13.93 -34.35
N THR A 8 -45.28 -12.90 -33.95
CA THR A 8 -45.49 -11.44 -34.17
C THR A 8 -44.44 -10.76 -33.25
N ILE A 9 -43.66 -9.73 -33.53
CA ILE A 9 -43.89 -8.45 -34.21
C ILE A 9 -42.53 -7.92 -34.69
N ASP A 10 -42.40 -7.72 -36.00
CA ASP A 10 -41.48 -6.77 -36.61
C ASP A 10 -42.32 -5.54 -36.97
N LYS A 11 -42.13 -4.42 -36.26
CA LYS A 11 -42.47 -3.09 -36.77
C LYS A 11 -41.43 -2.10 -36.27
N LEU A 12 -40.79 -1.44 -37.24
CA LEU A 12 -39.98 -0.21 -37.17
C LEU A 12 -38.46 -0.37 -37.26
N LYS A 13 -37.99 -0.71 -38.47
CA LYS A 13 -36.74 -0.15 -39.03
C LYS A 13 -37.09 0.94 -40.04
N HIS A 14 -36.72 2.19 -39.74
CA HIS A 14 -36.01 3.12 -40.63
C HIS A 14 -36.10 4.58 -40.11
N LYS A 15 -35.03 5.07 -39.46
CA LYS A 15 -34.33 6.29 -39.91
C LYS A 15 -32.97 6.44 -39.21
N LYS A 16 -31.97 6.73 -40.04
CA LYS A 16 -30.55 6.97 -39.75
C LYS A 16 -30.30 8.23 -38.91
N ASN A 17 -29.24 8.21 -38.09
CA ASN A 17 -28.01 9.04 -38.16
C ASN A 17 -27.32 9.05 -36.77
N SER A 18 -26.14 8.44 -36.65
CA SER A 18 -24.82 9.10 -36.53
C SER A 18 -24.58 9.89 -35.23
N SER A 19 -23.75 9.36 -34.33
CA SER A 19 -22.56 10.04 -33.78
C SER A 19 -21.90 9.21 -32.66
N HIS A 20 -20.58 9.06 -32.81
CA HIS A 20 -19.54 8.87 -31.80
C HIS A 20 -19.90 8.36 -30.39
N LEU A 21 -19.51 7.10 -30.10
CA LEU A 21 -19.20 6.64 -28.75
C LEU A 21 -17.71 6.92 -28.49
N THR A 22 -17.45 7.84 -27.58
CA THR A 22 -16.13 8.20 -27.06
C THR A 22 -15.66 7.18 -26.03
N SER A 23 -14.40 6.79 -26.19
CA SER A 23 -13.55 5.97 -25.32
C SER A 23 -13.48 6.48 -23.86
N PRO A 24 -13.27 5.60 -22.86
CA PRO A 24 -12.83 6.03 -21.54
C PRO A 24 -11.37 6.51 -21.56
N PRO A 25 -10.95 7.37 -20.62
CA PRO A 25 -9.80 8.25 -20.80
C PRO A 25 -8.47 7.53 -20.59
N SER A 26 -7.65 7.58 -21.64
CA SER A 26 -6.19 7.41 -21.58
C SER A 26 -5.55 8.61 -20.88
N SER A 27 -4.90 8.39 -19.74
CA SER A 27 -3.97 9.37 -19.16
C SER A 27 -2.59 9.26 -19.85
N PRO A 28 -1.87 10.39 -20.07
CA PRO A 28 -0.58 10.38 -20.74
C PRO A 28 0.52 9.90 -19.78
N ILE A 29 1.34 8.96 -20.26
CA ILE A 29 2.56 8.51 -19.60
C ILE A 29 3.67 9.51 -19.96
N GLU A 30 4.11 10.31 -18.99
CA GLU A 30 5.36 11.07 -19.06
C GLU A 30 6.54 10.18 -18.65
N SER A 31 7.50 10.08 -19.58
CA SER A 31 8.90 9.65 -19.45
C SER A 31 9.21 8.29 -18.81
N ALA A 32 9.89 7.45 -19.61
CA ALA A 32 10.41 6.14 -19.25
C ALA A 32 11.35 6.17 -18.03
N SER A 33 10.80 5.84 -16.87
CA SER A 33 11.53 5.16 -15.79
C SER A 33 10.93 3.75 -15.66
N THR A 34 11.79 2.75 -15.67
CA THR A 34 11.43 1.33 -15.62
C THR A 34 10.65 1.05 -14.34
N ILE A 35 9.33 0.89 -14.44
CA ILE A 35 8.50 0.39 -13.33
C ILE A 35 8.90 -1.07 -13.12
N LYS A 36 9.87 -1.34 -12.24
CA LYS A 36 10.02 -2.67 -11.63
C LYS A 36 8.76 -2.90 -10.81
N THR A 37 7.81 -3.65 -11.33
CA THR A 37 6.67 -4.16 -10.56
C THR A 37 7.21 -5.11 -9.50
N THR A 38 7.34 -4.64 -8.26
CA THR A 38 7.81 -5.45 -7.12
C THR A 38 6.73 -6.45 -6.71
N HIS A 39 6.57 -7.53 -7.47
CA HIS A 39 5.78 -8.69 -7.03
C HIS A 39 6.47 -9.33 -5.81
N PHE A 40 5.76 -9.88 -4.83
CA PHE A 40 6.38 -10.59 -3.68
C PHE A 40 6.55 -12.09 -3.88
N GLU A 41 6.12 -12.58 -5.04
CA GLU A 41 6.29 -13.96 -5.45
C GLU A 41 7.25 -14.04 -6.65
N THR A 42 7.75 -15.26 -6.88
CA THR A 42 8.60 -15.56 -8.03
C THR A 42 7.80 -15.80 -9.29
N PHE A 43 6.53 -16.18 -9.17
CA PHE A 43 5.64 -16.53 -10.28
C PHE A 43 4.39 -15.66 -10.26
N ILE A 44 3.92 -15.31 -11.45
CA ILE A 44 2.64 -14.62 -11.67
C ILE A 44 1.67 -15.64 -12.25
N LEU A 45 0.48 -15.74 -11.65
CA LEU A 45 -0.61 -16.52 -12.20
C LEU A 45 -1.47 -15.64 -13.10
N VAL A 46 -1.69 -16.05 -14.34
CA VAL A 46 -2.54 -15.33 -15.29
C VAL A 46 -3.66 -16.26 -15.72
N TRP A 47 -4.92 -15.79 -15.66
CA TRP A 47 -6.08 -16.57 -16.07
C TRP A 47 -6.92 -15.84 -17.12
N LEU A 48 -7.02 -16.41 -18.32
CA LEU A 48 -7.87 -15.94 -19.41
C LEU A 48 -9.10 -16.84 -19.59
N ASP A 49 -10.28 -16.31 -19.27
CA ASP A 49 -11.57 -16.99 -19.47
C ASP A 49 -12.68 -15.97 -19.75
N PRO A 50 -13.57 -16.20 -20.74
CA PRO A 50 -14.65 -15.26 -21.07
C PRO A 50 -15.58 -14.94 -19.90
N ASN A 51 -15.65 -15.84 -18.90
CA ASN A 51 -16.49 -15.72 -17.72
C ASN A 51 -15.66 -15.69 -16.43
N VAL A 52 -14.40 -15.26 -16.49
CA VAL A 52 -13.46 -15.32 -15.35
C VAL A 52 -14.02 -14.64 -14.09
N ASP A 53 -14.68 -13.49 -14.24
CA ASP A 53 -15.23 -12.69 -13.13
C ASP A 53 -16.76 -12.77 -13.01
N THR A 54 -17.44 -13.37 -13.99
CA THR A 54 -18.92 -13.44 -14.04
C THR A 54 -19.47 -14.77 -13.57
N ASN A 55 -18.71 -15.87 -13.70
CA ASN A 55 -19.13 -17.20 -13.26
C ASN A 55 -18.79 -17.42 -11.77
N VAL A 56 -19.78 -17.86 -10.98
CA VAL A 56 -19.63 -18.08 -9.53
C VAL A 56 -18.55 -19.13 -9.20
N GLU A 57 -18.46 -20.22 -9.96
CA GLU A 57 -17.42 -21.24 -9.78
C GLU A 57 -16.04 -20.69 -10.12
N ASN A 58 -15.93 -19.85 -11.16
CA ASN A 58 -14.67 -19.20 -11.50
C ASN A 58 -14.22 -18.24 -10.37
N VAL A 59 -15.13 -17.43 -9.83
CA VAL A 59 -14.83 -16.53 -8.70
C VAL A 59 -14.41 -17.32 -7.45
N GLN A 60 -15.04 -18.46 -7.17
CA GLN A 60 -14.62 -19.34 -6.07
C GLN A 60 -13.26 -20.00 -6.35
N THR A 61 -13.00 -20.40 -7.59
CA THR A 61 -11.71 -20.97 -8.02
C THR A 61 -10.61 -19.94 -7.88
N GLN A 62 -10.87 -18.70 -8.28
CA GLN A 62 -10.01 -17.54 -8.09
C GLN A 62 -9.61 -17.33 -6.62
N GLU A 63 -10.54 -17.44 -5.67
CA GLU A 63 -10.22 -17.36 -4.22
C GLU A 63 -9.33 -18.52 -3.75
N ARG A 64 -9.49 -19.71 -4.33
CA ARG A 64 -8.65 -20.87 -4.01
C ARG A 64 -7.26 -20.78 -4.65
N LEU A 65 -7.17 -20.26 -5.88
CA LEU A 65 -5.92 -20.02 -6.58
C LEU A 65 -5.05 -18.99 -5.86
N ARG A 66 -5.65 -17.95 -5.26
CA ARG A 66 -4.93 -16.95 -4.45
C ARG A 66 -4.23 -17.52 -3.22
N LYS A 67 -4.68 -18.70 -2.74
CA LYS A 67 -3.97 -19.46 -1.70
C LYS A 67 -2.72 -20.15 -2.22
N ILE A 68 -2.61 -20.40 -3.52
CA ILE A 68 -1.45 -21.02 -4.17
C ILE A 68 -0.48 -19.93 -4.61
N LEU A 69 -0.94 -18.93 -5.35
CA LEU A 69 -0.18 -17.73 -5.74
C LEU A 69 -1.03 -16.49 -5.52
N THR A 70 -0.58 -15.58 -4.67
CA THR A 70 -1.29 -14.34 -4.34
C THR A 70 -1.40 -13.43 -5.57
N CYS A 71 -0.39 -13.43 -6.44
CA CYS A 71 -0.42 -12.65 -7.67
C CYS A 71 -1.22 -13.36 -8.78
N LEU A 72 -2.53 -13.12 -8.80
CA LEU A 72 -3.45 -13.58 -9.85
C LEU A 72 -3.98 -12.40 -10.69
N ILE A 73 -3.70 -12.43 -11.99
CA ILE A 73 -4.19 -11.47 -12.98
C ILE A 73 -5.21 -12.16 -13.89
N THR A 74 -6.39 -11.57 -14.06
CA THR A 74 -7.48 -12.14 -14.86
C THR A 74 -7.74 -11.33 -16.13
N PHE A 75 -8.19 -12.01 -17.18
CA PHE A 75 -8.62 -11.40 -18.44
C PHE A 75 -9.87 -12.11 -18.96
N ASP A 76 -10.81 -11.34 -19.49
CA ASP A 76 -12.05 -11.81 -20.12
C ASP A 76 -11.98 -11.80 -21.67
N THR A 77 -10.95 -11.16 -22.23
CA THR A 77 -10.76 -10.97 -23.65
C THR A 77 -9.34 -11.36 -24.09
N VAL A 78 -9.25 -12.00 -25.26
CA VAL A 78 -7.98 -12.46 -25.84
C VAL A 78 -7.05 -11.28 -26.14
N ASP A 79 -7.58 -10.20 -26.73
CA ASP A 79 -6.78 -9.05 -27.15
C ASP A 79 -6.10 -8.34 -25.98
N ALA A 80 -6.83 -8.10 -24.88
CA ALA A 80 -6.28 -7.45 -23.69
C ALA A 80 -5.18 -8.32 -23.06
N CYS A 81 -5.43 -9.63 -22.94
CA CYS A 81 -4.46 -10.59 -22.41
C CYS A 81 -3.20 -10.65 -23.28
N GLU A 82 -3.35 -10.77 -24.59
CA GLU A 82 -2.24 -10.84 -25.54
C GLU A 82 -1.38 -9.57 -25.52
N GLN A 83 -2.01 -8.38 -25.50
CA GLN A 83 -1.31 -7.11 -25.40
C GLN A 83 -0.54 -6.99 -24.10
N TRP A 84 -1.11 -7.44 -22.98
CA TRP A 84 -0.43 -7.42 -21.69
C TRP A 84 0.76 -8.39 -21.67
N LEU A 85 0.57 -9.64 -22.12
CA LEU A 85 1.65 -10.65 -22.19
C LEU A 85 2.82 -10.20 -23.07
N LYS A 86 2.54 -9.53 -24.18
CA LYS A 86 3.59 -8.98 -25.08
C LYS A 86 4.34 -7.79 -24.50
N LYS A 87 3.73 -7.04 -23.58
CA LYS A 87 4.34 -5.91 -22.87
C LYS A 87 5.07 -6.34 -21.59
N CYS A 88 4.76 -7.53 -21.06
CA CYS A 88 5.36 -8.07 -19.87
C CYS A 88 6.88 -8.24 -20.04
N CYS A 89 7.65 -7.99 -18.98
CA CYS A 89 9.10 -8.14 -19.01
C CYS A 89 9.49 -9.60 -19.26
N SER A 90 10.57 -9.84 -19.99
CA SER A 90 11.08 -11.20 -20.26
C SER A 90 11.49 -11.97 -19.01
N ASP A 91 11.79 -11.25 -17.92
CA ASP A 91 12.30 -11.81 -16.67
C ASP A 91 11.17 -12.31 -15.75
N GLU A 92 9.93 -11.91 -16.04
CA GLU A 92 8.75 -12.39 -15.31
C GLU A 92 8.46 -13.86 -15.63
N LYS A 93 7.91 -14.57 -14.65
CA LYS A 93 7.66 -16.00 -14.73
C LYS A 93 6.17 -16.30 -14.60
N ILE A 94 5.53 -16.65 -15.70
CA ILE A 94 4.09 -16.73 -15.81
C ILE A 94 3.62 -18.19 -15.84
N LEU A 95 2.70 -18.52 -14.95
CA LEU A 95 1.83 -19.69 -15.05
C LEU A 95 0.52 -19.23 -15.69
N PHE A 96 0.17 -19.80 -16.85
CA PHE A 96 -0.95 -19.34 -17.65
C PHE A 96 -2.10 -20.35 -17.63
N ILE A 97 -3.27 -19.94 -17.16
CA ILE A 97 -4.52 -20.69 -17.23
C ILE A 97 -5.35 -20.09 -18.37
N VAL A 98 -5.87 -20.94 -19.26
CA VAL A 98 -6.75 -20.48 -20.35
C VAL A 98 -7.96 -21.38 -20.50
N SER A 99 -9.11 -20.78 -20.77
CA SER A 99 -10.32 -21.53 -21.12
C SER A 99 -10.13 -22.33 -22.41
N GLY A 100 -10.79 -23.48 -22.54
CA GLY A 100 -10.81 -24.22 -23.81
C GLY A 100 -11.38 -23.41 -24.98
N ALA A 101 -12.24 -22.42 -24.71
CA ALA A 101 -12.83 -21.55 -25.73
C ALA A 101 -11.80 -20.62 -26.37
N TYR A 102 -10.88 -20.06 -25.57
CA TYR A 102 -9.85 -19.13 -26.05
C TYR A 102 -8.50 -19.78 -26.30
N GLY A 103 -8.25 -20.99 -25.77
CA GLY A 103 -6.95 -21.67 -25.86
C GLY A 103 -6.46 -21.85 -27.29
N GLN A 104 -7.32 -22.31 -28.20
CA GLN A 104 -6.95 -22.56 -29.59
C GLN A 104 -6.59 -21.27 -30.35
N GLU A 105 -7.11 -20.12 -29.90
CA GLU A 105 -6.82 -18.82 -30.51
C GLU A 105 -5.54 -18.19 -29.97
N ILE A 106 -5.39 -18.13 -28.64
CA ILE A 106 -4.31 -17.36 -28.03
C ILE A 106 -2.98 -18.13 -27.98
N ILE A 107 -2.99 -19.45 -27.74
CA ILE A 107 -1.75 -20.22 -27.53
C ILE A 107 -0.78 -20.11 -28.73
N PRO A 108 -1.22 -20.23 -30.00
CA PRO A 108 -0.35 -20.01 -31.15
C PRO A 108 0.33 -18.63 -31.17
N LYS A 109 -0.29 -17.61 -30.56
CA LYS A 109 0.23 -16.23 -30.53
C LYS A 109 1.21 -15.98 -29.39
N ILE A 110 1.23 -16.82 -28.34
CA ILE A 110 2.01 -16.55 -27.11
C ILE A 110 2.98 -17.67 -26.72
N HIS A 111 2.87 -18.88 -27.26
CA HIS A 111 3.66 -20.04 -26.80
C HIS A 111 5.19 -19.82 -26.90
N HIS A 112 5.63 -18.92 -27.77
CA HIS A 112 7.04 -18.58 -27.96
C HIS A 112 7.58 -17.60 -26.91
N LEU A 113 6.73 -16.91 -26.15
CA LEU A 113 7.15 -15.93 -25.14
C LEU A 113 7.90 -16.63 -24.01
N GLN A 114 9.11 -16.17 -23.70
CA GLN A 114 9.97 -16.78 -22.68
C GLN A 114 9.39 -16.68 -21.27
N ALA A 115 8.70 -15.56 -20.97
CA ALA A 115 8.07 -15.34 -19.68
C ALA A 115 7.03 -16.41 -19.30
N ILE A 116 6.39 -17.06 -20.28
CA ILE A 116 5.42 -18.14 -20.02
C ILE A 116 6.16 -19.45 -19.75
N ILE A 117 6.04 -19.98 -18.54
CA ILE A 117 6.70 -21.22 -18.12
C ILE A 117 5.82 -22.44 -18.38
N SER A 118 4.56 -22.36 -17.96
CA SER A 118 3.60 -23.46 -18.01
C SER A 118 2.23 -22.94 -18.45
N ILE A 119 1.52 -23.73 -19.26
CA ILE A 119 0.15 -23.44 -19.70
C ILE A 119 -0.79 -24.57 -19.26
N TYR A 120 -1.92 -24.20 -18.69
CA TYR A 120 -3.00 -25.07 -18.27
C TYR A 120 -4.27 -24.71 -19.03
N ILE A 121 -4.86 -25.69 -19.73
CA ILE A 121 -6.15 -25.49 -20.39
C ILE A 121 -7.24 -25.95 -19.41
N TYR A 122 -8.04 -25.01 -18.93
CA TYR A 122 -9.17 -25.30 -18.03
C TYR A 122 -10.47 -25.35 -18.83
N CYS A 123 -11.02 -26.55 -19.02
CA CYS A 123 -12.22 -26.76 -19.84
C CYS A 123 -12.94 -28.08 -19.56
N LEU A 124 -14.26 -28.11 -19.80
CA LEU A 124 -15.06 -29.34 -19.72
C LEU A 124 -14.79 -30.31 -20.89
N ASP A 125 -14.50 -29.79 -22.09
CA ASP A 125 -14.29 -30.59 -23.30
C ASP A 125 -12.80 -30.90 -23.50
N ILE A 126 -12.30 -31.85 -22.70
CA ILE A 126 -10.88 -32.25 -22.71
C ILE A 126 -10.48 -32.80 -24.09
N ASP A 127 -11.28 -33.70 -24.66
CA ASP A 127 -10.86 -34.47 -25.84
C ASP A 127 -10.75 -33.61 -27.09
N ARG A 128 -11.63 -32.62 -27.26
CA ARG A 128 -11.49 -31.62 -28.32
C ARG A 128 -10.18 -30.83 -28.20
N ASN A 129 -9.79 -30.47 -26.98
CA ASN A 129 -8.61 -29.64 -26.76
C ASN A 129 -7.29 -30.40 -26.84
N LYS A 130 -7.28 -31.71 -26.53
CA LYS A 130 -6.10 -32.57 -26.67
C LYS A 130 -5.50 -32.56 -28.08
N ILE A 131 -6.35 -32.53 -29.11
CA ILE A 131 -5.94 -32.67 -30.52
C ILE A 131 -4.98 -31.57 -30.96
N TRP A 132 -5.24 -30.32 -30.58
CA TRP A 132 -4.41 -29.18 -30.99
C TRP A 132 -3.34 -28.87 -29.95
N ALA A 133 -3.58 -29.16 -28.67
CA ALA A 133 -2.66 -28.88 -27.58
C ALA A 133 -1.35 -29.67 -27.67
N GLN A 134 -1.38 -30.91 -28.18
CA GLN A 134 -0.18 -31.75 -28.34
C GLN A 134 0.93 -31.10 -29.19
N ASN A 135 0.62 -30.07 -29.98
CA ASN A 135 1.60 -29.35 -30.80
C ASN A 135 2.41 -28.31 -30.01
N PHE A 136 2.11 -28.09 -28.73
CA PHE A 136 2.72 -27.03 -27.92
C PHE A 136 3.34 -27.59 -26.64
N ALA A 137 4.68 -27.60 -26.58
CA ALA A 137 5.45 -28.17 -25.47
C ALA A 137 5.23 -27.50 -24.10
N LYS A 138 4.77 -26.24 -24.08
CA LYS A 138 4.49 -25.51 -22.84
C LYS A 138 3.13 -25.85 -22.20
N ILE A 139 2.27 -26.57 -22.93
CA ILE A 139 1.00 -27.04 -22.36
C ILE A 139 1.30 -28.21 -21.44
N ARG A 140 1.05 -28.02 -20.15
CA ARG A 140 1.26 -29.02 -19.11
C ARG A 140 0.11 -30.00 -19.05
N ASN A 141 -1.11 -29.48 -19.02
CA ASN A 141 -2.28 -30.32 -18.79
C ASN A 141 -3.57 -29.67 -19.32
N ILE A 142 -4.58 -30.50 -19.56
CA ILE A 142 -5.94 -30.11 -19.94
C ILE A 142 -6.88 -30.66 -18.86
N ILE A 143 -7.51 -29.75 -18.12
CA ILE A 143 -8.11 -30.04 -16.83
C ILE A 143 -9.58 -29.60 -16.85
N SER A 144 -10.47 -30.47 -16.39
CA SER A 144 -11.91 -30.17 -16.26
C SER A 144 -12.38 -29.96 -14.83
N SER A 145 -11.54 -30.29 -13.84
CA SER A 145 -11.87 -30.21 -12.41
C SER A 145 -11.05 -29.13 -11.72
N THR A 146 -11.72 -28.25 -10.98
CA THR A 146 -11.09 -27.24 -10.12
C THR A 146 -10.08 -27.87 -9.16
N ASP A 147 -10.41 -29.00 -8.52
CA ASP A 147 -9.52 -29.62 -7.53
C ASP A 147 -8.24 -30.16 -8.17
N THR A 148 -8.35 -30.73 -9.37
CA THR A 148 -7.20 -31.18 -10.15
C THR A 148 -6.34 -29.99 -10.58
N LEU A 149 -6.95 -28.89 -11.03
CA LEU A 149 -6.23 -27.67 -11.42
C LEU A 149 -5.40 -27.12 -10.25
N LEU A 150 -6.02 -27.02 -9.07
CA LEU A 150 -5.35 -26.54 -7.87
C LEU A 150 -4.22 -27.46 -7.42
N HIS A 151 -4.42 -28.77 -7.48
CA HIS A 151 -3.40 -29.74 -7.13
C HIS A 151 -2.18 -29.64 -8.07
N GLU A 152 -2.42 -29.63 -9.37
CA GLU A 152 -1.37 -29.56 -10.40
C GLU A 152 -0.58 -28.24 -10.29
N LEU A 153 -1.28 -27.10 -10.12
CA LEU A 153 -0.63 -25.80 -9.93
C LEU A 153 0.19 -25.73 -8.65
N SER A 154 -0.30 -26.31 -7.56
CA SER A 154 0.45 -26.35 -6.30
C SER A 154 1.73 -27.18 -6.43
N LEU A 155 1.67 -28.33 -7.11
CA LEU A 155 2.85 -29.15 -7.39
C LEU A 155 3.83 -28.43 -8.32
N ASP A 156 3.34 -27.82 -9.40
CA ASP A 156 4.20 -27.09 -10.35
C ASP A 156 4.87 -25.89 -9.68
N GLN A 157 4.14 -25.14 -8.83
CA GLN A 157 4.73 -24.06 -8.04
C GLN A 157 5.87 -24.58 -7.14
N ILE A 158 5.65 -25.65 -6.37
CA ILE A 158 6.69 -26.22 -5.47
C ILE A 158 7.91 -26.64 -6.28
N ASN A 159 7.71 -27.31 -7.41
CA ASN A 159 8.79 -27.77 -8.28
C ASN A 159 9.57 -26.61 -8.90
N LEU A 160 8.86 -25.60 -9.40
CA LEU A 160 9.46 -24.42 -10.00
C LEU A 160 10.19 -23.57 -8.95
N GLU A 161 9.65 -23.43 -7.74
CA GLU A 161 10.36 -22.80 -6.61
C GLU A 161 11.64 -23.57 -6.26
N SER A 162 11.58 -24.91 -6.22
CA SER A 162 12.77 -25.75 -6.01
C SER A 162 13.83 -25.48 -7.08
N LEU A 163 13.46 -25.39 -8.35
CA LEU A 163 14.40 -25.08 -9.43
C LEU A 163 15.00 -23.67 -9.30
N GLU A 164 14.19 -22.69 -8.94
CA GLU A 164 14.69 -21.34 -8.69
C GLU A 164 15.63 -21.29 -7.49
N ASP A 165 15.41 -22.13 -6.48
CA ASP A 165 16.36 -22.28 -5.37
C ASP A 165 17.66 -22.92 -5.83
N SER A 166 17.62 -23.90 -6.73
CA SER A 166 18.84 -24.50 -7.29
C SER A 166 19.69 -23.51 -8.06
N LYS A 167 19.06 -22.59 -8.81
CA LYS A 167 19.74 -21.51 -9.53
C LYS A 167 20.40 -20.50 -8.60
N ALA A 168 19.80 -20.28 -7.43
CA ALA A 168 20.34 -19.41 -6.39
C ALA A 168 21.50 -20.05 -5.61
N LEU A 169 21.79 -21.34 -5.84
CA LEU A 169 22.92 -22.01 -5.23
C LEU A 169 24.22 -21.56 -5.88
N ASN A 170 25.03 -20.91 -5.07
CA ASN A 170 26.32 -20.42 -5.49
C ASN A 170 27.42 -21.23 -4.81
N ILE A 171 28.35 -21.72 -5.64
CA ILE A 171 29.56 -22.38 -5.18
C ILE A 171 30.71 -21.38 -5.21
N TYR A 172 31.45 -21.32 -4.11
CA TYR A 172 32.53 -20.39 -3.87
C TYR A 172 33.81 -21.16 -3.66
N LYS A 173 34.85 -20.72 -4.38
CA LYS A 173 36.15 -21.37 -4.26
C LYS A 173 36.82 -21.01 -2.94
N HIS A 174 37.53 -21.99 -2.40
CA HIS A 174 38.31 -21.91 -1.17
C HIS A 174 39.62 -21.09 -1.34
N GLU A 175 39.91 -20.59 -2.55
CA GLU A 175 41.25 -20.15 -2.96
C GLU A 175 41.90 -19.13 -2.01
N GLN A 176 43.14 -19.46 -1.62
CA GLN A 176 43.90 -18.90 -0.51
C GLN A 176 44.66 -17.60 -0.84
N GLN A 177 44.63 -17.08 -2.06
CA GLN A 177 45.58 -16.03 -2.46
C GLN A 177 44.99 -15.06 -3.48
N GLN A 178 44.20 -14.10 -2.99
CA GLN A 178 44.21 -12.66 -3.31
C GLN A 178 42.80 -12.10 -3.08
N VAL A 179 42.71 -11.08 -2.24
CA VAL A 179 41.51 -10.28 -1.91
C VAL A 179 40.95 -9.51 -3.13
N TYR A 180 41.50 -9.76 -4.33
CA TYR A 180 41.31 -8.97 -5.56
C TYR A 180 40.98 -9.81 -6.80
N SER A 181 40.42 -11.01 -6.65
CA SER A 181 39.75 -11.63 -7.79
C SER A 181 38.55 -10.76 -8.17
N HIS A 182 38.44 -10.33 -9.43
CA HIS A 182 37.28 -9.58 -9.94
C HIS A 182 36.01 -10.46 -10.06
N ASP A 183 35.92 -11.53 -9.25
CA ASP A 183 34.79 -12.44 -9.26
C ASP A 183 33.65 -11.84 -8.43
N THR A 184 32.67 -11.30 -9.15
CA THR A 184 31.45 -10.71 -8.58
C THR A 184 30.67 -11.70 -7.70
N LYS A 185 30.81 -13.02 -7.90
CA LYS A 185 30.15 -14.02 -7.07
C LYS A 185 30.70 -14.07 -5.65
N ILE A 186 32.03 -14.00 -5.51
CA ILE A 186 32.69 -14.00 -4.19
C ILE A 186 32.30 -12.74 -3.41
N VAL A 187 32.17 -11.61 -4.10
CA VAL A 187 31.76 -10.34 -3.48
C VAL A 187 30.32 -10.40 -3.02
N SER A 188 29.39 -10.86 -3.88
CA SER A 188 27.99 -11.05 -3.51
C SER A 188 27.85 -11.96 -2.30
N PHE A 189 28.62 -13.05 -2.24
CA PHE A 189 28.67 -13.94 -1.07
C PHE A 189 29.10 -13.26 0.21
N VAL A 190 30.27 -12.60 0.20
CA VAL A 190 30.82 -11.94 1.38
C VAL A 190 29.88 -10.83 1.83
N CYS A 191 29.39 -10.00 0.91
CA CYS A 191 28.41 -8.96 1.19
C CYS A 191 27.14 -9.51 1.82
N TYR A 192 26.59 -10.61 1.29
CA TYR A 192 25.38 -11.24 1.83
C TYR A 192 25.60 -11.81 3.24
N GLN A 193 26.72 -12.49 3.48
CA GLN A 193 27.06 -13.02 4.81
C GLN A 193 27.28 -11.91 5.84
N LEU A 194 27.95 -10.82 5.45
CA LEU A 194 28.11 -9.63 6.30
C LEU A 194 26.76 -8.95 6.56
N LEU A 195 25.88 -8.87 5.55
CA LEU A 195 24.55 -8.28 5.67
C LEU A 195 23.73 -9.05 6.71
N LEU A 196 23.68 -10.37 6.61
CA LEU A 196 23.00 -11.21 7.60
C LEU A 196 23.59 -11.00 9.00
N GLU A 197 24.91 -10.94 9.15
CA GLU A 197 25.54 -10.67 10.46
C GLU A 197 25.13 -9.30 11.04
N ILE A 198 25.07 -8.25 10.22
CA ILE A 198 24.63 -6.91 10.64
C ILE A 198 23.15 -6.90 11.02
N LEU A 199 22.30 -7.54 10.21
CA LEU A 199 20.86 -7.56 10.43
C LEU A 199 20.48 -8.37 11.66
N ILE A 200 21.06 -9.56 11.84
CA ILE A 200 20.72 -10.49 12.92
C ILE A 200 21.31 -10.04 14.27
N SER A 201 22.48 -9.41 14.26
CA SER A 201 23.15 -9.04 15.51
C SER A 201 22.58 -7.73 16.08
N PRO A 202 22.10 -7.72 17.34
CA PRO A 202 21.61 -6.51 17.99
C PRO A 202 22.72 -5.50 18.28
N ASN A 203 24.00 -5.88 18.14
CA ASN A 203 25.15 -5.03 18.42
C ASN A 203 25.39 -3.94 17.36
N TYR A 204 24.74 -4.02 16.20
CA TYR A 204 24.98 -3.09 15.08
C TYR A 204 23.80 -2.13 14.84
N ILE A 205 22.57 -2.63 14.91
CA ILE A 205 21.36 -1.85 14.59
C ILE A 205 20.30 -2.11 15.67
N THR A 206 19.51 -1.10 16.05
CA THR A 206 18.42 -1.26 17.03
C THR A 206 17.16 -1.83 16.36
N GLN A 207 16.36 -2.64 17.05
CA GLN A 207 15.21 -3.36 16.46
C GLN A 207 13.99 -2.48 16.08
N GLN A 208 14.13 -1.15 16.02
CA GLN A 208 12.97 -0.25 15.92
C GLN A 208 12.48 -0.10 14.46
N GLY A 209 11.16 0.02 14.26
CA GLY A 209 10.55 0.53 13.01
C GLY A 209 10.22 -0.48 11.89
N THR A 210 10.95 -1.60 11.77
CA THR A 210 10.83 -2.51 10.60
C THR A 210 9.52 -3.32 10.54
N TYR A 211 8.93 -3.64 11.70
CA TYR A 211 7.67 -4.39 11.78
C TYR A 211 6.50 -3.69 11.06
N TYR A 212 6.32 -2.39 11.31
CA TYR A 212 5.21 -1.64 10.70
C TYR A 212 5.41 -1.44 9.20
N GLU A 213 6.66 -1.27 8.75
CA GLU A 213 7.03 -1.25 7.33
C GLU A 213 6.64 -2.57 6.65
N LEU A 214 6.93 -3.73 7.28
CA LEU A 214 6.54 -5.03 6.74
C LEU A 214 5.02 -5.17 6.63
N ILE A 215 4.27 -4.84 7.68
CA ILE A 215 2.80 -4.92 7.67
C ILE A 215 2.22 -4.03 6.57
N HIS A 216 2.76 -2.81 6.42
CA HIS A 216 2.33 -1.89 5.37
C HIS A 216 2.58 -2.48 3.98
N THR A 217 3.80 -2.99 3.76
CA THR A 217 4.25 -3.60 2.52
C THR A 217 3.36 -4.81 2.15
N LEU A 218 3.16 -5.75 3.08
CA LEU A 218 2.30 -6.92 2.86
C LEU A 218 0.83 -6.54 2.55
N ARG A 219 0.31 -5.49 3.19
CA ARG A 219 -1.07 -5.00 2.94
C ARG A 219 -1.25 -4.42 1.55
N GLN A 220 -0.27 -3.67 1.06
CA GLN A 220 -0.31 -3.14 -0.31
C GLN A 220 -0.37 -4.26 -1.34
N TYR A 221 0.30 -5.38 -1.08
CA TYR A 221 0.31 -6.54 -1.97
C TYR A 221 -0.94 -7.42 -1.87
N SER A 222 -1.57 -7.48 -0.70
CA SER A 222 -2.78 -8.30 -0.47
C SER A 222 -4.08 -7.49 -0.55
N SER A 223 -4.07 -6.30 -1.18
CA SER A 223 -5.24 -5.40 -1.20
C SER A 223 -6.47 -6.04 -1.83
N ASP A 224 -6.26 -6.87 -2.87
CA ASP A 224 -7.31 -7.56 -3.61
C ASP A 224 -7.45 -9.04 -3.19
N ASP A 225 -6.66 -9.48 -2.20
CA ASP A 225 -6.72 -10.83 -1.65
C ASP A 225 -7.29 -10.82 -0.22
N LYS A 226 -8.57 -11.20 -0.11
CA LYS A 226 -9.26 -11.34 1.18
C LYS A 226 -8.56 -12.34 2.11
N TYR A 227 -7.99 -13.42 1.56
CA TYR A 227 -7.33 -14.45 2.34
C TYR A 227 -5.99 -13.96 2.88
N GLY A 228 -5.13 -13.41 2.04
CA GLY A 228 -3.88 -12.77 2.42
C GLY A 228 -4.09 -11.64 3.42
N SER A 229 -5.08 -10.77 3.19
CA SER A 229 -5.47 -9.72 4.14
C SER A 229 -5.87 -10.25 5.51
N LYS A 230 -6.59 -11.38 5.57
CA LYS A 230 -6.93 -12.04 6.84
C LYS A 230 -5.68 -12.56 7.55
N LEU A 231 -4.77 -13.23 6.83
CA LEU A 231 -3.52 -13.74 7.39
C LEU A 231 -2.61 -12.62 7.89
N ILE A 232 -2.53 -11.49 7.18
CA ILE A 232 -1.75 -10.33 7.63
C ILE A 232 -2.36 -9.72 8.90
N ASN A 233 -3.69 -9.65 9.00
CA ASN A 233 -4.35 -9.18 10.22
C ASN A 233 -4.15 -10.14 11.39
N GLU A 234 -4.13 -11.45 11.15
CA GLU A 234 -3.80 -12.46 12.16
C GLU A 234 -2.34 -12.32 12.61
N PHE A 235 -1.40 -12.20 11.69
CA PHE A 235 0.01 -11.94 11.97
C PHE A 235 0.15 -10.68 12.81
N GLN A 236 -0.46 -9.57 12.38
CA GLN A 236 -0.34 -8.30 13.10
C GLN A 236 -0.84 -8.37 14.54
N LYS A 237 -1.92 -9.13 14.78
CA LYS A 237 -2.56 -9.25 16.10
C LYS A 237 -1.87 -10.25 17.02
N THR A 238 -1.26 -11.30 16.46
CA THR A 238 -0.83 -12.47 17.24
C THR A 238 0.67 -12.72 17.22
N TYR A 239 1.43 -11.99 16.39
CA TYR A 239 2.87 -12.10 16.32
C TYR A 239 3.53 -11.75 17.65
N ASN A 240 4.52 -12.55 18.02
CA ASN A 240 5.52 -12.26 19.04
C ASN A 240 6.79 -13.06 18.71
N SER A 241 7.89 -12.71 19.36
CA SER A 241 9.21 -13.30 19.08
C SER A 241 9.29 -14.81 19.28
N ASN A 242 8.39 -15.43 20.06
CA ASN A 242 8.34 -16.89 20.24
C ASN A 242 7.54 -17.62 19.14
N LYS A 243 6.83 -16.90 18.26
CA LYS A 243 6.07 -17.47 17.14
C LYS A 243 6.72 -17.27 15.78
N ALA A 244 7.95 -16.78 15.74
CA ALA A 244 8.63 -16.43 14.49
C ALA A 244 8.76 -17.64 13.53
N ILE A 245 9.24 -18.80 14.01
CA ILE A 245 9.34 -20.02 13.20
C ILE A 245 7.96 -20.60 12.85
N SER A 246 6.99 -20.53 13.75
CA SER A 246 5.59 -20.94 13.45
C SER A 246 5.00 -20.12 12.31
N TRP A 247 5.33 -18.83 12.19
CA TRP A 247 4.91 -17.99 11.07
C TRP A 247 5.70 -18.23 9.78
N LEU A 248 6.99 -18.58 9.89
CA LEU A 248 7.82 -18.96 8.75
C LEU A 248 7.34 -20.26 8.08
N THR A 249 6.93 -21.24 8.89
CA THR A 249 6.53 -22.59 8.43
C THR A 249 5.12 -22.66 7.86
N ARG A 250 4.26 -21.68 8.20
CA ARG A 250 2.90 -21.58 7.66
C ARG A 250 2.90 -20.98 6.26
N ASP A 251 2.13 -21.59 5.36
CA ASP A 251 1.89 -21.04 4.02
C ASP A 251 1.10 -19.73 4.11
N THR A 252 1.83 -18.63 3.97
CA THR A 252 1.34 -17.26 4.20
C THR A 252 2.02 -16.29 3.23
N PRO A 253 1.41 -15.13 2.92
CA PRO A 253 2.10 -14.08 2.15
C PRO A 253 3.44 -13.66 2.76
N LEU A 254 3.56 -13.73 4.08
CA LEU A 254 4.81 -13.49 4.81
C LEU A 254 5.89 -14.50 4.42
N SER A 255 5.60 -15.80 4.47
CA SER A 255 6.57 -16.86 4.11
C SER A 255 7.09 -16.68 2.68
N ARG A 256 6.22 -16.25 1.75
CA ARG A 256 6.57 -16.00 0.35
C ARG A 256 7.44 -14.77 0.18
N PHE A 257 7.09 -13.67 0.85
CA PHE A 257 7.90 -12.46 0.90
C PHE A 257 9.31 -12.75 1.42
N ILE A 258 9.43 -13.51 2.51
CA ILE A 258 10.72 -13.94 3.08
C ILE A 258 11.52 -14.77 2.07
N ASN A 259 10.87 -15.77 1.48
CA ASN A 259 11.50 -16.66 0.50
C ASN A 259 12.01 -15.92 -0.73
N LYS A 260 11.28 -14.90 -1.19
CA LYS A 260 11.72 -14.03 -2.28
C LYS A 260 12.90 -13.16 -1.87
N ALA A 261 12.77 -12.42 -0.77
CA ALA A 261 13.80 -11.51 -0.27
C ALA A 261 15.15 -12.21 -0.06
N LEU A 262 15.14 -13.41 0.51
CA LEU A 262 16.36 -14.20 0.74
C LEU A 262 16.94 -14.75 -0.57
N ARG A 263 16.10 -15.17 -1.52
CA ARG A 263 16.54 -15.73 -2.81
C ARG A 263 17.22 -14.68 -3.68
N GLU A 264 16.62 -13.50 -3.74
CA GLU A 264 17.10 -12.38 -4.53
C GLU A 264 18.18 -11.55 -3.80
N GLN A 265 18.43 -11.87 -2.52
CA GLN A 265 19.31 -11.11 -1.65
C GLN A 265 18.93 -9.61 -1.61
N ASP A 266 17.62 -9.32 -1.67
CA ASP A 266 17.12 -7.94 -1.77
C ASP A 266 17.41 -7.20 -0.47
N ILE A 267 18.37 -6.27 -0.54
CA ILE A 267 18.86 -5.51 0.61
C ILE A 267 17.69 -4.78 1.29
N HIS A 268 16.83 -4.11 0.52
CA HIS A 268 15.73 -3.32 1.08
C HIS A 268 14.74 -4.20 1.85
N MET A 269 14.29 -5.31 1.24
CA MET A 269 13.37 -6.27 1.86
C MET A 269 13.98 -6.95 3.09
N LEU A 270 15.28 -7.30 3.05
CA LEU A 270 15.96 -7.94 4.17
C LEU A 270 16.06 -7.02 5.41
N PHE A 271 16.26 -5.72 5.20
CA PHE A 271 16.13 -4.75 6.29
C PHE A 271 14.72 -4.74 6.89
N THR A 272 13.66 -4.81 6.07
CA THR A 272 12.26 -4.89 6.55
C THR A 272 11.99 -6.15 7.36
N LEU A 273 12.67 -7.25 7.03
CA LEU A 273 12.55 -8.55 7.71
C LEU A 273 13.41 -8.68 8.97
N ARG A 274 14.18 -7.65 9.32
CA ARG A 274 15.20 -7.73 10.35
C ARG A 274 14.69 -8.26 11.68
N PHE A 275 13.58 -7.72 12.21
CA PHE A 275 13.02 -8.16 13.49
C PHE A 275 12.75 -9.67 13.50
N LEU A 276 12.22 -10.20 12.39
CA LEU A 276 11.88 -11.61 12.25
C LEU A 276 13.14 -12.48 12.13
N LEU A 277 14.16 -12.03 11.38
CA LEU A 277 15.44 -12.74 11.27
C LEU A 277 16.13 -12.86 12.64
N VAL A 278 16.09 -11.79 13.46
CA VAL A 278 16.63 -11.81 14.82
C VAL A 278 15.86 -12.81 15.69
N ASP A 279 14.53 -12.78 15.64
CA ASP A 279 13.69 -13.69 16.44
C ASP A 279 13.90 -15.16 16.04
N ILE A 280 13.94 -15.48 14.74
CA ILE A 280 14.22 -16.84 14.24
C ILE A 280 15.62 -17.29 14.69
N HIS A 281 16.64 -16.45 14.51
CA HIS A 281 17.99 -16.77 14.95
C HIS A 281 18.07 -17.07 16.45
N SER A 282 17.38 -16.26 17.26
CA SER A 282 17.31 -16.43 18.72
C SER A 282 16.66 -17.77 19.08
N GLN A 283 15.55 -18.13 18.43
CA GLN A 283 14.89 -19.42 18.64
C GLN A 283 15.82 -20.59 18.26
N LEU A 284 16.41 -20.57 17.06
CA LEU A 284 17.31 -21.63 16.61
C LEU A 284 18.53 -21.79 17.54
N THR A 285 19.08 -20.67 18.02
CA THR A 285 20.21 -20.69 18.96
C THR A 285 19.81 -21.29 20.31
N THR A 286 18.59 -21.00 20.78
CA THR A 286 18.06 -21.53 22.05
C THR A 286 17.89 -23.05 21.99
N TYR A 287 17.40 -23.57 20.87
CA TYR A 287 17.14 -25.00 20.64
C TYR A 287 18.23 -25.68 19.81
N GLN A 288 19.44 -25.13 19.81
CA GLN A 288 20.55 -25.56 18.97
C GLN A 288 20.84 -27.06 19.12
N ALA A 289 20.74 -27.80 18.00
CA ALA A 289 21.12 -29.20 17.97
C ALA A 289 22.65 -29.37 17.91
N ARG A 290 23.18 -30.42 18.54
CA ARG A 290 24.64 -30.65 18.60
C ARG A 290 25.21 -31.23 17.31
N SER A 291 24.57 -32.26 16.79
CA SER A 291 25.00 -32.95 15.57
C SER A 291 23.78 -33.63 14.96
N LEU A 292 23.63 -33.52 13.64
CA LEU A 292 22.54 -34.10 12.87
C LEU A 292 23.04 -34.67 11.54
N HIS A 293 22.38 -35.72 11.09
CA HIS A 293 22.50 -36.25 9.74
C HIS A 293 21.11 -36.17 9.10
N VAL A 294 20.96 -35.30 8.11
CA VAL A 294 19.66 -34.95 7.51
C VAL A 294 19.73 -34.97 6.00
N TYR A 295 18.55 -34.98 5.39
CA TYR A 295 18.36 -35.16 3.96
C TYR A 295 17.39 -34.11 3.41
N LYS A 296 17.66 -33.65 2.18
CA LYS A 296 16.74 -32.78 1.41
C LYS A 296 16.70 -33.24 -0.04
N LEU A 297 15.51 -33.27 -0.64
CA LEU A 297 15.37 -33.39 -2.09
C LEU A 297 15.42 -32.01 -2.72
N GLN A 298 16.18 -31.92 -3.81
CA GLN A 298 16.38 -30.70 -4.56
C GLN A 298 16.29 -31.00 -6.06
N LEU A 299 15.40 -30.30 -6.76
CA LEU A 299 15.38 -30.34 -8.22
C LEU A 299 16.52 -29.49 -8.77
N MET A 300 17.23 -30.00 -9.79
CA MET A 300 18.35 -29.31 -10.42
C MET A 300 18.38 -29.52 -11.94
N LEU A 301 18.92 -28.54 -12.64
CA LEU A 301 19.28 -28.65 -14.05
C LEU A 301 20.61 -29.40 -14.22
N LYS A 302 20.79 -30.05 -15.36
CA LYS A 302 22.01 -30.85 -15.66
C LYS A 302 23.30 -30.04 -15.58
N ASN A 303 23.28 -28.81 -16.10
CA ASN A 303 24.43 -27.90 -16.05
C ASN A 303 24.79 -27.47 -14.61
N GLU A 304 23.80 -27.32 -13.73
CA GLU A 304 24.03 -27.00 -12.30
C GLU A 304 24.71 -28.17 -11.59
N MET A 305 24.26 -29.41 -11.87
CA MET A 305 24.91 -30.60 -11.34
C MET A 305 26.35 -30.78 -11.83
N GLU A 306 26.62 -30.46 -13.10
CA GLU A 306 27.98 -30.46 -13.64
C GLU A 306 28.88 -29.45 -12.92
N ASN A 307 28.34 -28.26 -12.62
CA ASN A 307 29.04 -27.25 -11.83
C ASN A 307 29.34 -27.75 -10.39
N ILE A 308 28.40 -28.42 -9.74
CA ILE A 308 28.62 -29.04 -8.42
C ILE A 308 29.72 -30.09 -8.48
N ARG A 309 29.66 -30.98 -9.48
CA ARG A 309 30.67 -32.03 -9.68
C ARG A 309 32.07 -31.47 -9.90
N ALA A 310 32.19 -30.36 -10.64
CA ALA A 310 33.46 -29.73 -10.94
C ALA A 310 34.09 -29.00 -9.73
N ASN A 311 33.30 -28.73 -8.68
CA ASN A 311 33.72 -27.92 -7.54
C ASN A 311 33.62 -28.69 -6.20
N GLN A 312 34.00 -29.97 -6.20
CA GLN A 312 34.17 -30.72 -4.95
C GLN A 312 35.24 -30.06 -4.04
N GLY A 313 34.98 -30.08 -2.73
CA GLY A 313 35.79 -29.43 -1.70
C GLY A 313 35.62 -27.91 -1.61
N GLN A 314 34.75 -27.32 -2.43
CA GLN A 314 34.43 -25.89 -2.39
C GLN A 314 33.23 -25.62 -1.46
N LEU A 315 32.92 -24.35 -1.21
CA LEU A 315 31.84 -23.95 -0.31
C LEU A 315 30.55 -23.66 -1.09
N LEU A 316 29.42 -24.07 -0.55
CA LEU A 316 28.08 -23.85 -1.05
C LEU A 316 27.29 -23.07 0.01
N ALA A 317 26.77 -21.89 -0.33
CA ALA A 317 25.92 -21.14 0.60
C ALA A 317 24.44 -21.35 0.29
N MET A 318 23.65 -21.62 1.34
CA MET A 318 22.20 -21.59 1.29
C MET A 318 21.71 -20.19 1.66
N ASN A 319 21.26 -19.41 0.67
CA ASN A 319 20.75 -18.06 0.96
C ASN A 319 19.42 -18.11 1.71
N ARG A 320 18.56 -19.10 1.43
CA ARG A 320 17.28 -19.27 2.13
C ARG A 320 17.44 -20.12 3.39
N PHE A 321 16.39 -20.12 4.21
CA PHE A 321 16.19 -21.15 5.22
C PHE A 321 16.18 -22.53 4.58
N LEU A 322 16.88 -23.48 5.20
CA LEU A 322 16.96 -24.85 4.72
C LEU A 322 16.12 -25.75 5.62
N PHE A 323 15.07 -26.33 5.05
CA PHE A 323 14.31 -27.41 5.66
C PHE A 323 14.88 -28.76 5.24
N ALA A 324 15.00 -29.68 6.19
CA ALA A 324 15.50 -31.03 5.96
C ALA A 324 14.78 -32.06 6.85
N SER A 325 14.94 -33.32 6.49
CA SER A 325 14.35 -34.48 7.17
C SER A 325 15.43 -35.41 7.71
N THR A 326 15.17 -36.07 8.83
CA THR A 326 16.01 -37.16 9.32
C THR A 326 15.65 -38.50 8.67
N ASP A 327 14.41 -38.65 8.15
CA ASP A 327 13.95 -39.88 7.51
C ASP A 327 14.24 -39.89 5.99
N LYS A 328 15.42 -40.41 5.64
CA LYS A 328 15.83 -40.65 4.25
C LYS A 328 14.83 -41.50 3.48
N SER A 329 14.28 -42.53 4.12
CA SER A 329 13.47 -43.55 3.44
C SER A 329 12.11 -43.01 3.04
N GLN A 330 11.46 -42.30 3.97
CA GLN A 330 10.20 -41.64 3.73
C GLN A 330 10.36 -40.51 2.71
N LEU A 331 11.45 -39.75 2.78
CA LEU A 331 11.73 -38.69 1.82
C LEU A 331 11.93 -39.24 0.40
N ILE A 332 12.72 -40.31 0.21
CA ILE A 332 12.92 -40.92 -1.11
C ILE A 332 11.60 -41.49 -1.68
N SER A 333 10.68 -41.93 -0.82
CA SER A 333 9.38 -42.47 -1.26
C SER A 333 8.49 -41.43 -1.94
N THR A 334 8.74 -40.12 -1.75
CA THR A 334 7.96 -39.04 -2.37
C THR A 334 8.42 -38.70 -3.79
N ILE A 335 9.52 -39.30 -4.26
CA ILE A 335 10.10 -39.02 -5.57
C ILE A 335 9.17 -39.48 -6.69
N THR A 336 8.73 -38.51 -7.50
CA THR A 336 8.04 -38.75 -8.77
C THR A 336 9.01 -38.57 -9.94
N LYS A 337 9.00 -39.53 -10.88
CA LYS A 337 9.85 -39.45 -12.08
C LYS A 337 9.42 -38.26 -12.94
N ASN A 338 10.38 -37.45 -13.36
CA ASN A 338 10.18 -36.33 -14.27
C ASN A 338 11.33 -36.30 -15.27
N ASP A 339 11.01 -36.21 -16.56
CA ASP A 339 12.02 -36.23 -17.64
C ASP A 339 12.70 -34.85 -17.84
N GLN A 340 12.19 -33.79 -17.20
CA GLN A 340 12.66 -32.41 -17.43
C GLN A 340 13.79 -31.98 -16.50
N TYR A 341 13.86 -32.55 -15.29
CA TYR A 341 14.80 -32.14 -14.25
C TYR A 341 15.35 -33.36 -13.52
N GLU A 342 16.51 -33.18 -12.90
CA GLU A 342 17.18 -34.23 -12.15
C GLU A 342 16.91 -34.01 -10.66
N ILE A 343 16.62 -35.10 -9.95
CA ILE A 343 16.37 -35.07 -8.51
C ILE A 343 17.68 -35.38 -7.80
N VAL A 344 18.12 -34.45 -6.98
CA VAL A 344 19.34 -34.57 -6.17
C VAL A 344 18.94 -34.67 -4.69
N LEU A 345 19.37 -35.75 -4.04
CA LEU A 345 19.32 -35.92 -2.61
C LEU A 345 20.55 -35.26 -1.98
N PHE A 346 20.35 -34.19 -1.24
CA PHE A 346 21.37 -33.62 -0.36
C PHE A 346 21.49 -34.49 0.88
N ASP A 347 22.67 -35.05 1.11
CA ASP A 347 23.05 -35.86 2.25
C ASP A 347 23.92 -34.99 3.17
N ILE A 348 23.31 -34.39 4.18
CA ILE A 348 23.86 -33.28 4.95
C ILE A 348 24.32 -33.77 6.32
N LYS A 349 25.61 -33.61 6.61
CA LYS A 349 26.19 -33.82 7.95
C LYS A 349 26.40 -32.46 8.62
N ALA A 350 25.71 -32.24 9.72
CA ALA A 350 25.69 -30.97 10.42
C ALA A 350 26.19 -31.13 11.85
N ASP A 351 27.42 -30.69 12.11
CA ASP A 351 27.98 -30.63 13.47
C ASP A 351 28.03 -29.18 13.95
N PHE A 352 27.41 -28.89 15.09
CA PHE A 352 27.49 -27.57 15.69
C PHE A 352 28.90 -27.27 16.18
N ARG A 353 29.42 -26.10 15.78
CA ARG A 353 30.71 -25.54 16.21
C ARG A 353 30.57 -24.02 16.31
N LEU A 354 31.46 -23.39 17.05
CA LEU A 354 31.50 -21.92 17.11
C LEU A 354 31.68 -21.34 15.70
N GLY A 355 30.88 -20.32 15.35
CA GLY A 355 30.92 -19.66 14.03
C GLY A 355 30.09 -20.36 12.94
N VAL A 356 29.36 -21.43 13.27
CA VAL A 356 28.40 -22.07 12.36
C VAL A 356 27.01 -21.46 12.55
N ALA A 357 26.26 -21.34 11.45
CA ALA A 357 24.86 -20.89 11.48
C ALA A 357 23.98 -21.86 12.29
N PRO A 358 23.03 -21.36 13.12
CA PRO A 358 22.29 -22.23 14.03
C PRO A 358 21.26 -23.10 13.30
N PHE A 359 20.93 -24.24 13.91
CA PHE A 359 19.96 -25.21 13.39
C PHE A 359 19.34 -26.04 14.51
N ALA A 360 18.08 -26.43 14.34
CA ALA A 360 17.29 -27.12 15.37
C ALA A 360 16.15 -27.95 14.79
N PHE A 361 15.60 -28.88 15.58
CA PHE A 361 14.35 -29.56 15.28
C PHE A 361 13.17 -28.62 15.48
N LEU A 362 12.24 -28.59 14.53
CA LEU A 362 11.05 -27.74 14.61
C LEU A 362 10.14 -28.13 15.77
N HIS A 363 9.97 -29.44 16.01
CA HIS A 363 9.19 -29.99 17.11
C HIS A 363 9.66 -29.48 18.49
N ASP A 364 10.98 -29.32 18.67
CA ASP A 364 11.54 -28.88 19.95
C ASP A 364 11.24 -27.41 20.24
N ILE A 365 11.01 -26.61 19.19
CA ILE A 365 10.72 -25.18 19.27
C ILE A 365 9.23 -24.94 19.50
N ASP A 366 8.37 -25.62 18.72
CA ASP A 366 6.92 -25.52 18.83
C ASP A 366 6.28 -26.86 18.44
N SER A 367 5.74 -27.55 19.44
CA SER A 367 5.05 -28.83 19.30
C SER A 367 3.78 -28.76 18.43
N ASN A 368 3.28 -27.56 18.12
CA ASN A 368 2.12 -27.37 17.26
C ASN A 368 2.49 -27.26 15.77
N ILE A 369 3.78 -27.20 15.43
CA ILE A 369 4.20 -27.22 14.04
C ILE A 369 3.85 -28.60 13.46
N GLU A 370 3.05 -28.58 12.40
CA GLU A 370 2.62 -29.79 11.72
C GLU A 370 3.82 -30.52 11.13
N HIS A 371 3.92 -31.82 11.43
CA HIS A 371 4.98 -32.66 10.89
C HIS A 371 4.80 -32.83 9.38
N GLN A 372 5.76 -32.29 8.62
CA GLN A 372 5.89 -32.50 7.19
C GLN A 372 7.13 -33.33 6.92
N ILE A 373 7.03 -34.29 6.01
CA ILE A 373 8.07 -35.30 5.71
C ILE A 373 9.41 -34.65 5.37
N ASP A 374 9.38 -33.50 4.69
CA ASP A 374 10.54 -32.74 4.23
C ASP A 374 10.95 -31.58 5.17
N ARG A 375 10.25 -31.40 6.31
CA ARG A 375 10.46 -30.27 7.23
C ARG A 375 10.43 -30.71 8.69
N GLU A 376 11.49 -31.37 9.12
CA GLU A 376 11.69 -31.72 10.53
C GLU A 376 12.72 -30.82 11.20
N VAL A 377 13.75 -30.45 10.45
CA VAL A 377 14.90 -29.65 10.89
C VAL A 377 14.97 -28.37 10.08
N LEU A 378 15.26 -27.26 10.76
CA LEU A 378 15.45 -25.95 10.15
C LEU A 378 16.87 -25.44 10.41
N PHE A 379 17.57 -25.07 9.33
CA PHE A 379 18.82 -24.31 9.40
C PHE A 379 18.57 -22.85 9.08
N MET A 380 19.31 -21.98 9.76
CA MET A 380 19.30 -20.55 9.52
C MET A 380 19.70 -20.22 8.07
N CYS A 381 19.07 -19.20 7.49
CA CYS A 381 19.50 -18.64 6.21
C CYS A 381 20.96 -18.18 6.28
N GLY A 382 21.70 -18.34 5.18
CA GLY A 382 23.13 -18.07 5.12
C GLY A 382 24.02 -19.23 5.59
N SER A 383 23.46 -20.39 5.94
CA SER A 383 24.25 -21.59 6.25
C SER A 383 25.19 -21.98 5.10
N ILE A 384 26.43 -22.35 5.42
CA ILE A 384 27.48 -22.69 4.46
C ILE A 384 27.81 -24.17 4.58
N PHE A 385 28.01 -24.84 3.45
CA PHE A 385 28.32 -26.26 3.38
C PHE A 385 29.55 -26.51 2.50
N GLU A 386 30.45 -27.37 2.92
CA GLU A 386 31.49 -27.93 2.07
C GLU A 386 30.87 -28.97 1.13
N VAL A 387 31.13 -28.82 -0.16
CA VAL A 387 30.65 -29.72 -1.23
C VAL A 387 31.48 -31.00 -1.23
N GLY A 388 30.84 -32.13 -0.92
CA GLY A 388 31.44 -33.45 -0.99
C GLY A 388 31.29 -34.09 -2.37
N SER A 389 31.23 -35.42 -2.40
CA SER A 389 31.06 -36.17 -3.66
C SER A 389 29.61 -36.11 -4.16
N LEU A 390 29.45 -36.07 -5.50
CA LEU A 390 28.18 -36.23 -6.19
C LEU A 390 28.17 -37.58 -6.92
N VAL A 391 27.37 -38.54 -6.43
CA VAL A 391 27.34 -39.92 -6.94
C VAL A 391 25.92 -40.28 -7.37
N TYR A 392 25.77 -41.01 -8.48
CA TYR A 392 24.47 -41.53 -8.91
C TYR A 392 24.26 -42.94 -8.35
N GLU A 393 23.29 -43.09 -7.45
CA GLU A 393 22.97 -44.38 -6.80
C GLU A 393 21.45 -44.54 -6.69
N ASN A 394 20.95 -45.76 -6.90
CA ASN A 394 19.52 -46.08 -6.76
C ASN A 394 18.58 -45.16 -7.57
N ASN A 395 19.00 -44.79 -8.78
CA ASN A 395 18.31 -43.87 -9.70
C ASN A 395 18.19 -42.41 -9.22
N ILE A 396 18.98 -42.00 -8.24
CA ILE A 396 18.96 -40.65 -7.67
C ILE A 396 20.40 -40.14 -7.56
N TRP A 397 20.61 -38.85 -7.78
CA TRP A 397 21.89 -38.21 -7.51
C TRP A 397 22.02 -37.94 -6.01
N ASN A 398 23.08 -38.42 -5.37
CA ASN A 398 23.38 -38.15 -3.97
C ASN A 398 24.53 -37.15 -3.88
N LEU A 399 24.26 -35.98 -3.31
CA LEU A 399 25.24 -34.93 -3.04
C LEU A 399 25.57 -34.89 -1.56
N GLN A 400 26.81 -35.21 -1.21
CA GLN A 400 27.28 -35.07 0.16
C GLN A 400 27.55 -33.59 0.48
N LEU A 401 27.03 -33.13 1.61
CA LEU A 401 27.25 -31.79 2.14
C LEU A 401 27.67 -31.90 3.59
N LYS A 402 28.66 -31.09 3.99
CA LYS A 402 29.09 -31.00 5.38
C LYS A 402 28.99 -29.55 5.83
N LEU A 403 28.29 -29.31 6.94
CA LEU A 403 28.14 -27.97 7.48
C LEU A 403 29.52 -27.38 7.80
N ALA A 404 29.80 -26.23 7.20
CA ALA A 404 31.03 -25.48 7.30
C ALA A 404 30.85 -24.28 8.25
N ASN A 405 31.95 -23.79 8.79
CA ASN A 405 32.00 -22.57 9.60
C ASN A 405 32.60 -21.41 8.81
N GLU A 406 32.58 -20.21 9.40
CA GLU A 406 33.18 -19.03 8.76
C GLU A 406 34.71 -19.12 8.56
N ASN A 407 35.42 -19.92 9.35
CA ASN A 407 36.87 -20.12 9.23
C ASN A 407 37.25 -20.95 7.99
N ASP A 408 36.30 -21.72 7.45
CA ASP A 408 36.48 -22.45 6.20
C ASP A 408 36.56 -21.47 5.00
N SER A 409 36.29 -20.17 5.18
CA SER A 409 36.62 -19.14 4.20
C SER A 409 37.48 -18.04 4.81
N LEU A 410 38.78 -18.02 4.48
CA LEU A 410 39.73 -17.02 5.01
C LEU A 410 39.28 -15.58 4.74
N ILE A 411 38.70 -15.31 3.56
CA ILE A 411 38.21 -13.99 3.19
C ILE A 411 37.00 -13.61 4.05
N LEU A 412 36.03 -14.52 4.20
CA LEU A 412 34.85 -14.27 5.01
C LEU A 412 35.22 -14.06 6.48
N PHE A 413 36.08 -14.93 7.02
CA PHE A 413 36.62 -14.81 8.37
C PHE A 413 37.26 -13.44 8.58
N HIS A 414 38.19 -13.03 7.71
CA HIS A 414 38.87 -11.74 7.83
C HIS A 414 37.91 -10.55 7.77
N MET A 415 36.93 -10.59 6.86
CA MET A 415 35.96 -9.49 6.71
C MET A 415 35.00 -9.39 7.91
N LYS A 416 34.57 -10.52 8.46
CA LYS A 416 33.74 -10.56 9.67
C LYS A 416 34.50 -10.11 10.90
N GLU A 417 35.74 -10.57 11.09
CA GLU A 417 36.63 -10.09 12.15
C GLU A 417 36.82 -8.57 12.05
N LYS A 418 37.14 -8.05 10.86
CA LYS A 418 37.25 -6.61 10.62
C LYS A 418 35.95 -5.87 10.97
N LEU A 419 34.78 -6.40 10.61
CA LEU A 419 33.48 -5.83 10.98
C LEU A 419 33.28 -5.84 12.50
N ARG A 420 33.64 -6.92 13.19
CA ARG A 420 33.49 -7.07 14.65
C ARG A 420 34.41 -6.13 15.41
N GLU A 421 35.66 -5.98 14.97
CA GLU A 421 36.68 -5.10 15.57
C GLU A 421 36.37 -3.62 15.34
N THR A 422 36.12 -3.24 14.08
CA THR A 422 35.97 -1.82 13.71
C THR A 422 34.55 -1.30 13.92
N LYS A 423 33.56 -2.19 13.97
CA LYS A 423 32.12 -1.86 13.90
C LYS A 423 31.78 -0.99 12.69
N ASN A 424 32.60 -1.01 11.64
CA ASN A 424 32.39 -0.19 10.47
C ASN A 424 31.32 -0.80 9.55
N LEU A 425 30.11 -0.24 9.63
CA LEU A 425 28.97 -0.65 8.81
C LEU A 425 29.05 -0.18 7.35
N SER A 426 29.99 0.71 6.98
CA SER A 426 30.18 1.07 5.57
C SER A 426 30.72 -0.08 4.73
N ILE A 427 31.28 -1.12 5.37
CA ILE A 427 32.04 -2.19 4.73
C ILE A 427 31.33 -2.83 3.54
N ILE A 428 30.01 -3.05 3.64
CA ILE A 428 29.24 -3.67 2.55
C ILE A 428 29.11 -2.71 1.38
N GLY A 429 28.69 -1.46 1.61
CA GLY A 429 28.57 -0.48 0.53
C GLY A 429 29.93 -0.15 -0.12
N ASP A 430 31.01 -0.16 0.66
CA ASP A 430 32.37 0.05 0.16
C ASP A 430 32.79 -1.11 -0.75
N LEU A 431 32.50 -2.35 -0.35
CA LEU A 431 32.72 -3.55 -1.17
C LEU A 431 31.87 -3.47 -2.45
N LEU A 432 30.56 -3.21 -2.35
CA LEU A 432 29.69 -3.11 -3.52
C LEU A 432 30.18 -2.04 -4.51
N ASN A 433 30.61 -0.87 -4.04
CA ASN A 433 31.19 0.18 -4.88
C ASN A 433 32.51 -0.22 -5.55
N GLN A 434 33.36 -0.95 -4.83
CA GLN A 434 34.64 -1.44 -5.38
C GLN A 434 34.44 -2.37 -6.59
N TYR A 435 33.30 -3.08 -6.65
CA TYR A 435 32.97 -4.01 -7.72
C TYR A 435 31.85 -3.50 -8.64
N ASP A 436 31.70 -2.17 -8.75
CA ASP A 436 30.78 -1.47 -9.65
C ASP A 436 29.29 -1.77 -9.43
N GLN A 437 28.90 -2.28 -8.25
CA GLN A 437 27.51 -2.48 -7.83
C GLN A 437 26.94 -1.24 -7.11
N LYS A 438 27.07 -0.07 -7.75
CA LYS A 438 26.74 1.24 -7.15
C LYS A 438 25.26 1.38 -6.75
N GLU A 439 24.34 0.81 -7.53
CA GLU A 439 22.90 0.85 -7.20
C GLU A 439 22.61 0.12 -5.89
N GLN A 440 23.15 -1.09 -5.71
CA GLN A 440 22.99 -1.87 -4.48
C GLN A 440 23.71 -1.19 -3.30
N ALA A 441 24.87 -0.58 -3.53
CA ALA A 441 25.59 0.19 -2.52
C ALA A 441 24.75 1.38 -2.01
N ASN A 442 24.12 2.12 -2.91
CA ASN A 442 23.26 3.25 -2.56
C ASN A 442 22.04 2.78 -1.76
N ILE A 443 21.35 1.74 -2.21
CA ILE A 443 20.21 1.14 -1.48
C ILE A 443 20.65 0.74 -0.06
N TYR A 444 21.81 0.09 0.06
CA TYR A 444 22.36 -0.31 1.35
C TYR A 444 22.63 0.89 2.26
N TYR A 445 23.34 1.92 1.76
CA TYR A 445 23.64 3.11 2.56
C TYR A 445 22.38 3.89 2.95
N GLU A 446 21.40 4.02 2.06
CA GLU A 446 20.12 4.65 2.37
C GLU A 446 19.38 3.92 3.49
N ARG A 447 19.36 2.59 3.45
CA ARG A 447 18.76 1.79 4.54
C ARG A 447 19.53 1.96 5.82
N LEU A 448 20.85 1.88 5.77
CA LEU A 448 21.69 2.03 6.95
C LEU A 448 21.54 3.42 7.58
N PHE A 449 21.39 4.47 6.76
CA PHE A 449 21.15 5.83 7.23
C PHE A 449 19.79 5.99 7.93
N LYS A 450 18.74 5.33 7.43
CA LYS A 450 17.40 5.35 8.03
C LYS A 450 17.34 4.62 9.38
N GLU A 451 18.08 3.52 9.52
CA GLU A 451 18.01 2.62 10.68
C GLU A 451 18.98 3.00 11.82
N LEU A 452 19.98 3.85 11.55
CA LEU A 452 20.96 4.25 12.56
C LEU A 452 20.55 5.54 13.29
N PRO A 453 20.86 5.65 14.60
CA PRO A 453 20.71 6.90 15.33
C PRO A 453 21.52 8.04 14.69
N LYS A 454 20.98 9.27 14.73
CA LYS A 454 21.63 10.46 14.14
C LYS A 454 23.06 10.72 14.63
N HIS A 455 23.40 10.28 15.84
CA HIS A 455 24.72 10.43 16.44
C HIS A 455 25.68 9.28 16.11
N HIS A 456 25.28 8.29 15.32
CA HIS A 456 26.15 7.18 14.93
C HIS A 456 27.34 7.69 14.09
N ALA A 457 28.53 7.10 14.29
CA ALA A 457 29.76 7.54 13.64
C ALA A 457 29.66 7.54 12.10
N PHE A 458 29.00 6.51 11.54
CA PHE A 458 28.71 6.41 10.11
C PHE A 458 27.82 7.56 9.59
N VAL A 459 26.73 7.89 10.29
CA VAL A 459 25.84 9.00 9.93
C VAL A 459 26.59 10.33 9.99
N SER A 460 27.43 10.49 11.01
CA SER A 460 28.32 11.65 11.16
C SER A 460 29.36 11.74 10.02
N GLN A 461 29.86 10.62 9.52
CA GLN A 461 30.83 10.56 8.43
C GLN A 461 30.18 10.88 7.07
N ILE A 462 29.00 10.33 6.78
CA ILE A 462 28.23 10.69 5.57
C ILE A 462 27.85 12.16 5.59
N ASN A 463 27.35 12.68 6.72
CA ASN A 463 27.05 14.11 6.86
C ASN A 463 28.29 15.00 6.67
N ARG A 464 29.50 14.48 6.95
CA ARG A 464 30.78 15.18 6.66
C ARG A 464 31.26 15.02 5.21
N GLN A 465 30.95 13.90 4.55
CA GLN A 465 31.35 13.60 3.17
C GLN A 465 30.38 14.19 2.13
N GLN A 466 29.12 14.44 2.49
CA GLN A 466 28.14 15.19 1.69
C GLN A 466 28.33 16.71 1.76
N LEU A 467 29.52 17.20 2.15
CA LEU A 467 29.97 18.56 1.86
C LEU A 467 30.78 18.53 0.55
N PRO A 468 30.20 18.89 -0.62
CA PRO A 468 31.01 19.27 -1.76
C PRO A 468 31.87 20.46 -1.35
N ARG A 469 33.13 20.45 -1.77
CA ARG A 469 33.95 21.65 -1.93
C ARG A 469 33.27 22.55 -2.97
N ASN A 470 32.24 23.27 -2.56
CA ASN A 470 31.82 24.51 -3.19
C ASN A 470 32.06 25.60 -2.17
N ASN A 471 32.84 26.60 -2.57
CA ASN A 471 33.14 27.77 -1.77
C ASN A 471 31.84 28.42 -1.27
N ASN A 472 31.45 28.11 -0.05
CA ASN A 472 30.71 28.96 0.87
C ASN A 472 30.83 28.35 2.26
N ARG A 473 31.16 29.19 3.24
CA ARG A 473 31.23 28.85 4.67
C ARG A 473 29.96 28.09 5.09
N PRO A 474 29.99 27.28 6.18
CA PRO A 474 28.75 26.79 6.76
C PRO A 474 27.91 28.01 7.11
N ASN A 475 26.81 28.21 6.39
CA ASN A 475 25.79 29.10 6.91
C ASN A 475 25.31 28.46 8.23
N PRO A 476 25.10 29.27 9.28
CA PRO A 476 24.35 28.81 10.45
C PRO A 476 23.05 28.17 9.97
N ILE A 477 22.55 27.16 10.70
CA ILE A 477 21.23 26.54 10.49
C ILE A 477 20.31 27.63 9.97
N SER A 478 19.84 27.46 8.73
CA SER A 478 19.11 28.48 7.99
C SER A 478 18.01 29.00 8.89
N ILE A 479 18.17 30.25 9.33
CA ILE A 479 17.10 30.99 9.98
C ILE A 479 15.89 30.80 9.06
N PRO A 480 14.78 30.19 9.52
CA PRO A 480 13.64 29.97 8.66
C PRO A 480 13.16 31.34 8.20
N ASN A 481 13.37 31.65 6.92
CA ASN A 481 12.86 32.86 6.27
C ASN A 481 11.45 32.57 5.73
N VAL A 482 10.67 31.82 6.50
CA VAL A 482 9.35 31.33 6.14
C VAL A 482 8.38 31.64 7.28
N PRO A 483 7.12 31.99 6.99
CA PRO A 483 6.13 32.33 8.00
C PRO A 483 5.66 31.13 8.85
N PHE A 484 5.82 29.88 8.38
CA PHE A 484 5.34 28.69 9.08
C PHE A 484 6.43 27.65 9.32
N VAL A 485 6.58 27.18 10.56
CA VAL A 485 7.55 26.14 10.93
C VAL A 485 6.85 25.01 11.68
N VAL A 486 7.06 23.78 11.23
CA VAL A 486 6.50 22.55 11.82
C VAL A 486 7.64 21.78 12.49
N VAL A 487 7.58 21.54 13.81
CA VAL A 487 8.70 21.00 14.60
C VAL A 487 8.30 19.79 15.43
N ASN A 488 9.04 18.68 15.30
CA ASN A 488 8.91 17.47 16.14
C ASN A 488 7.50 16.84 16.18
N LEU A 489 6.81 16.79 15.04
CA LEU A 489 5.47 16.19 14.95
C LEU A 489 5.46 14.84 14.20
N SER A 490 6.62 14.38 13.70
CA SER A 490 6.73 13.16 12.87
C SER A 490 6.21 11.91 13.57
N GLU A 491 6.48 11.75 14.87
CA GLU A 491 6.04 10.59 15.67
C GLU A 491 4.53 10.57 15.91
N HIS A 492 3.84 11.70 15.73
CA HIS A 492 2.40 11.84 15.95
C HIS A 492 1.60 11.81 14.64
N MET A 493 2.23 11.71 13.47
CA MET A 493 1.56 11.85 12.17
C MET A 493 0.55 10.73 11.89
N SER A 494 -0.69 11.13 11.57
CA SER A 494 -1.67 10.23 10.96
C SER A 494 -1.47 10.16 9.44
N LYS A 495 -2.09 9.16 8.78
CA LYS A 495 -2.11 9.07 7.31
C LYS A 495 -2.74 10.30 6.66
N PHE A 496 -3.73 10.92 7.30
CA PHE A 496 -4.41 12.10 6.81
C PHE A 496 -3.53 13.35 6.98
N ALA A 497 -2.98 13.54 8.18
CA ALA A 497 -2.05 14.62 8.49
C ALA A 497 -0.80 14.61 7.60
N SER A 498 -0.20 13.43 7.37
CA SER A 498 0.96 13.28 6.48
C SER A 498 0.61 13.63 5.03
N ALA A 499 -0.52 13.13 4.52
CA ALA A 499 -0.93 13.41 3.14
C ALA A 499 -1.19 14.90 2.91
N ILE A 500 -1.81 15.60 3.88
CA ILE A 500 -2.01 17.05 3.81
C ILE A 500 -0.66 17.77 3.82
N LEU A 501 0.23 17.39 4.74
CA LEU A 501 1.52 18.05 4.89
C LEU A 501 2.42 17.90 3.65
N ASP A 502 2.41 16.73 3.01
CA ASP A 502 3.14 16.47 1.76
C ASP A 502 2.63 17.38 0.62
N ILE A 503 1.31 17.56 0.52
CA ILE A 503 0.71 18.46 -0.47
C ILE A 503 1.09 19.92 -0.19
N LEU A 504 0.97 20.35 1.07
CA LEU A 504 1.34 21.71 1.44
C LEU A 504 2.81 21.97 1.13
N CYS A 505 3.73 21.07 1.49
CA CYS A 505 5.14 21.22 1.17
C CYS A 505 5.43 21.21 -0.34
N SER A 506 4.65 20.46 -1.14
CA SER A 506 4.76 20.48 -2.60
C SER A 506 4.24 21.78 -3.22
N LEU A 507 3.22 22.40 -2.63
CA LEU A 507 2.56 23.58 -3.19
C LEU A 507 3.16 24.90 -2.71
N THR A 508 3.69 24.90 -1.49
CA THR A 508 4.07 26.10 -0.74
C THR A 508 5.41 25.91 -0.02
N SER A 509 6.40 25.37 -0.75
CA SER A 509 7.75 25.10 -0.23
C SER A 509 8.51 26.33 0.23
N ASP A 510 8.07 27.51 -0.22
CA ASP A 510 8.62 28.83 0.08
C ASP A 510 8.08 29.45 1.36
N ILE A 511 7.00 28.90 1.95
CA ILE A 511 6.37 29.44 3.16
C ILE A 511 6.26 28.46 4.34
N ILE A 512 6.58 27.18 4.15
CA ILE A 512 6.59 26.17 5.22
C ILE A 512 7.98 25.53 5.33
N SER A 513 8.48 25.39 6.57
CA SER A 513 9.67 24.58 6.87
C SER A 513 9.33 23.50 7.89
N ILE A 514 9.64 22.25 7.56
CA ILE A 514 9.54 21.12 8.50
C ILE A 514 10.93 20.88 9.10
N MET A 515 11.01 20.82 10.42
CA MET A 515 12.26 20.60 11.15
C MET A 515 12.09 19.47 12.18
N ASN A 516 12.94 18.46 12.10
CA ASN A 516 12.99 17.37 13.07
C ASN A 516 14.31 17.47 13.84
N ASP A 517 14.26 17.58 15.17
CA ASP A 517 15.38 17.76 16.11
C ASP A 517 16.04 19.16 16.11
N VAL A 518 15.26 20.21 16.37
CA VAL A 518 15.77 21.58 16.58
C VAL A 518 16.25 21.76 18.03
N SER A 519 17.45 22.30 18.25
CA SER A 519 17.90 22.63 19.60
C SER A 519 17.32 23.98 20.05
N ILE A 520 17.03 24.13 21.34
CA ILE A 520 16.50 25.40 21.91
C ILE A 520 17.45 26.58 21.65
N ASN A 521 18.75 26.32 21.50
CA ASN A 521 19.75 27.35 21.23
C ASN A 521 19.66 27.92 19.80
N ASP A 522 19.13 27.16 18.85
CA ASP A 522 18.98 27.58 17.45
C ASP A 522 17.80 28.56 17.29
N ILE A 523 16.76 28.42 18.11
CA ILE A 523 15.55 29.25 18.10
C ILE A 523 15.83 30.70 18.54
N TYR A 524 16.86 30.93 19.36
CA TYR A 524 17.27 32.29 19.77
C TYR A 524 17.67 33.18 18.59
N GLN A 525 18.08 32.57 17.48
CA GLN A 525 18.56 33.24 16.28
C GLN A 525 17.43 33.55 15.28
N TRP A 526 16.19 33.12 15.56
CA TRP A 526 15.04 33.31 14.66
C TRP A 526 14.44 34.72 14.77
N PRO A 527 13.89 35.27 13.67
CA PRO A 527 13.26 36.59 13.67
C PRO A 527 12.00 36.59 14.53
N LYS A 528 11.99 37.46 15.54
CA LYS A 528 11.07 37.46 16.69
C LYS A 528 9.67 38.07 16.41
N SER A 529 9.24 38.16 15.15
CA SER A 529 8.02 38.89 14.81
C SER A 529 7.24 38.39 13.58
N SER A 530 7.57 37.21 13.02
CA SER A 530 6.95 36.79 11.75
C SER A 530 6.77 35.28 11.57
N ILE A 531 6.98 34.47 12.62
CA ILE A 531 6.98 33.00 12.51
C ILE A 531 5.89 32.39 13.39
N SER A 532 5.10 31.51 12.80
CA SER A 532 4.17 30.62 13.48
C SER A 532 4.78 29.21 13.61
N ILE A 533 4.78 28.66 14.82
CA ILE A 533 5.40 27.36 15.14
C ILE A 533 4.32 26.34 15.49
N PHE A 534 4.34 25.18 14.84
CA PHE A 534 3.47 24.03 15.10
C PHE A 534 4.28 22.91 15.73
N THR A 535 3.98 22.51 16.97
CA THR A 535 4.85 21.59 17.72
C THR A 535 4.13 20.83 18.85
N THR A 536 4.86 20.06 19.67
CA THR A 536 4.32 19.31 20.82
C THR A 536 4.52 20.07 22.13
N THR A 537 3.74 19.74 23.16
CA THR A 537 3.91 20.31 24.52
C THR A 537 5.30 20.04 25.09
N GLN A 538 5.88 18.86 24.81
CA GLN A 538 7.22 18.47 25.25
C GLN A 538 8.30 19.41 24.71
N PHE A 539 8.14 19.86 23.46
CA PHE A 539 9.05 20.80 22.81
C PHE A 539 8.83 22.25 23.26
N LEU A 540 7.58 22.64 23.53
CA LEU A 540 7.25 24.02 23.94
C LEU A 540 7.64 24.32 25.39
N SER A 541 7.54 23.33 26.30
CA SER A 541 7.77 23.53 27.74
C SER A 541 9.12 24.23 28.09
N PRO A 542 10.26 23.85 27.47
CA PRO A 542 11.53 24.56 27.68
C PRO A 542 11.60 25.99 27.13
N LEU A 543 10.80 26.31 26.09
CA LEU A 543 10.74 27.65 25.48
C LEU A 543 9.92 28.64 26.33
N GLU A 544 8.88 28.14 27.00
CA GLU A 544 8.09 28.92 27.96
C GLU A 544 8.89 29.25 29.22
N GLN A 545 9.65 28.30 29.76
CA GLN A 545 10.53 28.51 30.91
C GLN A 545 11.57 29.63 30.66
N LYS A 546 12.01 29.79 29.41
CA LYS A 546 12.95 30.84 28.97
C LYS A 546 12.26 32.13 28.50
N LYS A 547 10.93 32.23 28.58
CA LYS A 547 10.10 33.37 28.10
C LYS A 547 10.32 33.73 26.62
N ILE A 548 10.64 32.73 25.78
CA ILE A 548 10.89 32.91 24.34
C ILE A 548 9.61 32.74 23.52
N SER A 549 8.68 31.90 23.98
CA SER A 549 7.40 31.61 23.30
C SER A 549 6.59 32.87 22.97
N LYS A 550 6.68 33.94 23.78
CA LYS A 550 6.00 35.23 23.57
C LYS A 550 6.37 35.97 22.27
N TYR A 551 7.44 35.55 21.58
CA TYR A 551 7.90 36.14 20.33
C TYR A 551 7.42 35.40 19.08
N PHE A 552 6.69 34.29 19.25
CA PHE A 552 6.19 33.44 18.17
C PHE A 552 4.70 33.15 18.37
N LYS A 553 3.96 32.91 17.28
CA LYS A 553 2.60 32.37 17.37
C LYS A 553 2.72 30.84 17.45
N THR A 554 2.28 30.20 18.51
CA THR A 554 2.57 28.77 18.75
C THR A 554 1.32 27.91 18.83
N PHE A 555 1.22 26.89 17.98
CA PHE A 555 0.15 25.91 17.97
C PHE A 555 0.68 24.55 18.45
N VAL A 556 -0.02 23.91 19.39
CA VAL A 556 0.57 22.83 20.19
C VAL A 556 -0.30 21.58 20.19
N LEU A 557 0.29 20.42 19.91
CA LEU A 557 -0.32 19.12 20.16
C LEU A 557 -0.19 18.77 21.64
N ASN A 558 -1.32 18.56 22.33
CA ASN A 558 -1.35 18.24 23.75
C ASN A 558 -1.77 16.78 23.99
N ASP A 559 -0.85 15.95 24.50
CA ASP A 559 -1.10 14.55 24.83
C ASP A 559 -1.70 14.36 26.24
N ASP A 560 -1.65 15.37 27.12
CA ASP A 560 -2.11 15.29 28.51
C ASP A 560 -3.44 16.06 28.72
N LYS A 561 -4.48 15.33 29.11
CA LYS A 561 -5.87 15.83 29.28
C LYS A 561 -6.09 16.82 30.45
N ASN A 562 -5.04 17.29 31.11
CA ASN A 562 -5.14 18.12 32.31
C ASN A 562 -4.34 19.41 32.16
N ASN A 563 -4.84 20.35 31.36
CA ASN A 563 -4.73 21.80 31.62
C ASN A 563 -5.56 22.55 30.57
N ILE A 564 -6.70 23.07 31.01
CA ILE A 564 -7.55 23.97 30.25
C ILE A 564 -7.12 25.37 30.64
N GLU A 565 -6.45 26.07 29.71
CA GLU A 565 -6.50 27.53 29.48
C GLU A 565 -5.33 27.97 28.59
N GLN A 566 -5.45 27.78 27.27
CA GLN A 566 -4.76 28.55 26.22
C GLN A 566 -5.36 28.23 24.84
N GLN A 567 -5.67 29.26 24.05
CA GLN A 567 -6.50 29.19 22.82
C GLN A 567 -5.84 28.52 21.59
N GLN A 568 -4.72 27.80 21.73
CA GLN A 568 -3.95 27.23 20.60
C GLN A 568 -3.45 25.79 20.86
N GLN A 569 -4.14 25.03 21.71
CA GLN A 569 -3.85 23.61 21.96
C GLN A 569 -4.82 22.71 21.19
N PHE A 570 -4.29 21.64 20.58
CA PHE A 570 -5.03 20.68 19.77
C PHE A 570 -4.91 19.28 20.36
N THR A 571 -6.00 18.52 20.29
CA THR A 571 -6.09 17.18 20.90
C THR A 571 -5.68 16.07 19.96
N THR A 572 -5.64 16.36 18.66
CA THR A 572 -5.18 15.41 17.64
C THR A 572 -4.26 16.10 16.64
N ILE A 573 -3.35 15.32 16.04
CA ILE A 573 -2.46 15.79 14.98
C ILE A 573 -3.24 16.28 13.75
N ASP A 574 -4.39 15.67 13.47
CA ASP A 574 -5.23 16.01 12.31
C ASP A 574 -5.77 17.42 12.46
N GLU A 575 -6.26 17.78 13.65
CA GLU A 575 -6.73 19.13 13.96
C GLU A 575 -5.59 20.16 13.86
N LEU A 576 -4.40 19.82 14.36
CA LEU A 576 -3.24 20.70 14.31
C LEU A 576 -2.77 20.97 12.87
N ILE A 577 -2.78 19.95 12.01
CA ILE A 577 -2.41 20.09 10.59
C ILE A 577 -3.52 20.78 9.79
N CYS A 578 -4.80 20.55 10.09
CA CYS A 578 -5.89 21.36 9.54
C CYS A 578 -5.73 22.83 9.91
N ARG A 579 -5.30 23.14 11.14
CA ARG A 579 -5.01 24.51 11.53
C ARG A 579 -3.87 25.13 10.73
N LEU A 580 -2.84 24.36 10.40
CA LEU A 580 -1.75 24.82 9.54
C LEU A 580 -2.26 25.23 8.16
N VAL A 581 -3.17 24.44 7.56
CA VAL A 581 -3.85 24.77 6.30
C VAL A 581 -4.57 26.12 6.40
N ASP A 582 -5.36 26.33 7.46
CA ASP A 582 -6.11 27.57 7.67
C ASP A 582 -5.19 28.80 7.75
N GLU A 583 -4.07 28.69 8.48
CA GLU A 583 -3.12 29.78 8.65
C GLU A 583 -2.39 30.13 7.34
N ILE A 584 -2.08 29.15 6.50
CA ILE A 584 -1.52 29.37 5.16
C ILE A 584 -2.53 30.06 4.24
N ILE A 585 -3.80 29.67 4.29
CA ILE A 585 -4.85 30.32 3.50
C ILE A 585 -5.05 31.76 3.97
N GLN A 586 -5.04 32.00 5.28
CA GLN A 586 -5.11 33.36 5.83
C GLN A 586 -3.92 34.22 5.42
N TYR A 587 -2.71 33.64 5.37
CA TYR A 587 -1.51 34.32 4.87
C TYR A 587 -1.71 34.82 3.43
N TYR A 588 -2.11 33.94 2.51
CA TYR A 588 -2.33 34.33 1.11
C TYR A 588 -3.49 35.32 0.94
N ARG A 589 -4.56 35.22 1.75
CA ARG A 589 -5.65 36.22 1.76
C ARG A 589 -5.16 37.59 2.24
N SER A 590 -4.31 37.63 3.25
CA SER A 590 -3.72 38.88 3.74
C SER A 590 -2.80 39.50 2.69
N GLU A 591 -1.96 38.73 2.02
CA GLU A 591 -1.12 39.23 0.92
C GLU A 591 -1.97 39.75 -0.25
N ALA A 592 -3.02 39.02 -0.64
CA ALA A 592 -3.96 39.48 -1.67
C ALA A 592 -4.62 40.81 -1.30
N ASN A 593 -5.04 40.99 -0.04
CA ASN A 593 -5.60 42.26 0.43
C ASN A 593 -4.58 43.41 0.41
N GLU A 594 -3.31 43.15 0.73
CA GLU A 594 -2.26 44.16 0.65
C GLU A 594 -1.96 44.54 -0.82
N PHE A 595 -1.88 43.57 -1.74
CA PHE A 595 -1.72 43.87 -3.18
C PHE A 595 -2.93 44.59 -3.77
N SER A 596 -4.14 44.29 -3.28
CA SER A 596 -5.37 44.99 -3.67
C SER A 596 -5.35 46.46 -3.26
N LYS A 597 -4.80 46.80 -2.08
CA LYS A 597 -4.63 48.20 -1.63
C LYS A 597 -3.63 48.98 -2.48
N ILE A 598 -2.67 48.28 -3.09
CA ILE A 598 -1.62 48.86 -3.95
C ILE A 598 -2.03 48.88 -5.43
N GLY A 599 -3.18 48.27 -5.77
CA GLY A 599 -3.73 48.25 -7.14
C GLY A 599 -3.10 47.22 -8.07
N ASP A 600 -2.36 46.23 -7.55
CA ASP A 600 -1.70 45.19 -8.36
C ASP A 600 -2.62 43.98 -8.54
N SER A 601 -3.57 44.10 -9.48
CA SER A 601 -4.57 43.06 -9.76
C SER A 601 -3.98 41.72 -10.20
N THR A 602 -2.77 41.73 -10.78
CA THR A 602 -2.10 40.51 -11.26
C THR A 602 -1.63 39.66 -10.08
N LYS A 603 -1.01 40.29 -9.06
CA LYS A 603 -0.59 39.57 -7.85
C LYS A 603 -1.76 39.14 -6.99
N VAL A 604 -2.83 39.92 -6.93
CA VAL A 604 -4.08 39.50 -6.26
C VAL A 604 -4.60 38.20 -6.86
N GLN A 605 -4.69 38.12 -8.18
CA GLN A 605 -5.10 36.91 -8.89
C GLN A 605 -4.14 35.74 -8.67
N GLU A 606 -2.83 35.99 -8.61
CA GLU A 606 -1.83 34.96 -8.34
C GLU A 606 -1.99 34.35 -6.94
N GLN A 607 -2.25 35.16 -5.91
CA GLN A 607 -2.48 34.67 -4.54
C GLN A 607 -3.77 33.83 -4.43
N TYR A 608 -4.87 34.29 -5.03
CA TYR A 608 -6.11 33.49 -5.07
C TYR A 608 -5.95 32.20 -5.88
N LYS A 609 -5.12 32.19 -6.93
CA LYS A 609 -4.79 30.98 -7.69
C LYS A 609 -4.03 29.95 -6.84
N GLN A 610 -3.13 30.38 -5.95
CA GLN A 610 -2.46 29.47 -5.01
C GLN A 610 -3.44 28.88 -3.99
N ILE A 611 -4.34 29.70 -3.43
CA ILE A 611 -5.41 29.25 -2.54
C ILE A 611 -6.27 28.16 -3.22
N ASN A 612 -6.71 28.40 -4.46
CA ASN A 612 -7.53 27.46 -5.22
C ASN A 612 -6.78 26.16 -5.55
N ARG A 613 -5.46 26.23 -5.76
CA ARG A 613 -4.61 25.05 -5.98
C ARG A 613 -4.51 24.18 -4.73
N ILE A 614 -4.35 24.79 -3.55
CA ILE A 614 -4.35 24.09 -2.27
C ILE A 614 -5.70 23.36 -2.06
N TYR A 615 -6.82 24.04 -2.25
CA TYR A 615 -8.15 23.42 -2.10
C TYR A 615 -8.39 22.27 -3.09
N ARG A 616 -7.99 22.41 -4.35
CA ARG A 616 -8.14 21.35 -5.36
C ARG A 616 -7.37 20.09 -4.99
N GLU A 617 -6.15 20.22 -4.47
CA GLU A 617 -5.34 19.05 -4.10
C GLU A 617 -5.84 18.41 -2.78
N LEU A 618 -6.30 19.21 -1.82
CA LEU A 618 -6.95 18.69 -0.60
C LEU A 618 -8.22 17.89 -0.91
N ARG A 619 -9.02 18.33 -1.89
CA ARG A 619 -10.22 17.59 -2.35
C ARG A 619 -9.90 16.18 -2.87
N LYS A 620 -8.73 15.98 -3.49
CA LYS A 620 -8.29 14.65 -3.97
C LYS A 620 -7.95 13.69 -2.82
N ILE A 621 -7.55 14.21 -1.66
CA ILE A 621 -7.34 13.39 -0.44
C ILE A 621 -8.69 12.93 0.10
N ASP A 622 -9.66 13.84 0.21
CA ASP A 622 -11.02 13.51 0.67
C ASP A 622 -11.68 12.45 -0.23
N GLU A 623 -11.60 12.60 -1.55
CA GLU A 623 -12.15 11.63 -2.52
C GLU A 623 -11.48 10.25 -2.42
N LYS A 624 -10.21 10.17 -2.02
CA LYS A 624 -9.49 8.91 -1.78
C LYS A 624 -9.80 8.29 -0.42
N LEU A 625 -10.07 9.09 0.61
CA LEU A 625 -10.37 8.60 1.95
C LEU A 625 -11.83 8.20 2.14
N VAL A 626 -12.76 8.85 1.43
CA VAL A 626 -14.19 8.50 1.40
C VAL A 626 -14.40 7.10 0.78
N LYS A 627 -13.56 6.69 -0.19
CA LYS A 627 -13.60 5.34 -0.77
C LYS A 627 -13.14 4.22 0.18
N ILE A 628 -12.49 4.56 1.30
CA ILE A 628 -11.94 3.57 2.24
C ILE A 628 -12.92 3.22 3.38
N ASN A 629 -13.95 4.05 3.62
CA ASN A 629 -14.89 3.85 4.72
C ASN A 629 -16.35 3.79 4.24
N SER A 630 -16.75 2.65 3.69
CA SER A 630 -18.13 2.17 3.83
C SER A 630 -18.10 0.73 4.37
N PRO A 631 -18.89 0.44 5.41
CA PRO A 631 -20.19 -0.17 5.14
C PRO A 631 -21.35 0.34 6.03
N LEU A 632 -22.57 -0.02 5.63
CA LEU A 632 -23.85 0.21 6.29
C LEU A 632 -23.82 0.02 7.82
N ASN A 633 -24.49 0.94 8.53
CA ASN A 633 -25.36 0.59 9.64
C ASN A 633 -26.52 1.60 9.72
N LYS A 634 -27.75 1.06 9.80
CA LYS A 634 -28.96 1.81 10.17
C LYS A 634 -28.86 2.17 11.65
N SER A 635 -28.59 3.43 11.95
CA SER A 635 -28.98 4.07 13.20
C SER A 635 -29.57 5.42 12.83
N GLU A 636 -30.78 5.69 13.32
CA GLU A 636 -31.55 6.94 13.29
C GLU A 636 -30.74 8.16 12.80
N ASN A 637 -30.59 8.28 11.48
CA ASN A 637 -30.03 9.45 10.84
C ASN A 637 -31.20 10.38 10.59
N ILE A 638 -31.30 11.44 11.40
CA ILE A 638 -32.18 12.57 11.11
C ILE A 638 -31.46 13.38 10.01
N GLU A 639 -31.54 12.89 8.78
CA GLU A 639 -31.10 13.65 7.61
C GLU A 639 -32.30 14.45 7.09
N PRO A 640 -32.17 15.77 6.94
CA PRO A 640 -33.30 16.61 6.60
C PRO A 640 -33.81 16.29 5.19
N ILE A 641 -35.08 16.62 4.95
CA ILE A 641 -35.71 16.54 3.63
C ILE A 641 -35.96 17.95 3.08
N LEU A 642 -35.90 18.09 1.76
CA LEU A 642 -36.26 19.32 1.06
C LEU A 642 -37.60 19.11 0.35
N ILE A 643 -38.55 20.00 0.61
CA ILE A 643 -39.86 19.99 -0.04
C ILE A 643 -40.04 21.27 -0.84
N TRP A 644 -40.51 21.14 -2.07
CA TRP A 644 -40.85 22.26 -2.93
C TRP A 644 -42.35 22.25 -3.24
N LEU A 645 -43.05 23.34 -2.91
CA LEU A 645 -44.42 23.59 -3.31
C LEU A 645 -44.43 24.53 -4.54
N ILE A 646 -44.75 23.97 -5.71
CA ILE A 646 -44.70 24.65 -7.02
C ILE A 646 -46.10 25.04 -7.46
N SER A 647 -46.27 26.23 -8.05
CA SER A 647 -47.55 26.65 -8.61
C SER A 647 -47.72 26.17 -10.06
N ASN A 648 -48.94 25.81 -10.46
CA ASN A 648 -49.23 25.32 -11.82
C ASN A 648 -49.09 26.39 -12.93
N THR A 649 -48.59 27.58 -12.61
CA THR A 649 -48.40 28.69 -13.55
C THR A 649 -46.92 28.90 -13.88
N GLY A 650 -46.29 27.86 -14.44
CA GLY A 650 -45.25 27.99 -15.47
C GLY A 650 -43.94 28.70 -15.13
N HIS A 651 -43.23 28.30 -14.07
CA HIS A 651 -41.79 28.57 -13.94
C HIS A 651 -40.97 27.32 -13.56
N ASP A 652 -40.07 26.99 -14.49
CA ASP A 652 -38.70 26.45 -14.42
C ASP A 652 -38.43 25.14 -13.66
N GLU A 653 -38.78 24.02 -14.31
CA GLU A 653 -38.19 22.69 -14.06
C GLU A 653 -36.65 22.76 -13.99
N GLU A 654 -36.02 23.64 -14.77
CA GLU A 654 -34.56 23.85 -14.75
C GLU A 654 -34.02 24.30 -13.40
N ASP A 655 -34.75 25.14 -12.66
CA ASP A 655 -34.28 25.66 -11.38
C ASP A 655 -34.52 24.65 -10.26
N THR A 656 -35.59 23.87 -10.38
CA THR A 656 -35.86 22.73 -9.50
C THR A 656 -34.78 21.66 -9.66
N GLU A 657 -34.47 21.30 -10.90
CA GLU A 657 -33.36 20.39 -11.22
C GLU A 657 -32.00 20.95 -10.78
N TYR A 658 -31.78 22.26 -10.89
CA TYR A 658 -30.55 22.90 -10.45
C TYR A 658 -30.36 22.76 -8.94
N ILE A 659 -31.37 23.07 -8.14
CA ILE A 659 -31.29 22.95 -6.67
C ILE A 659 -31.19 21.47 -6.26
N GLU A 660 -32.00 20.58 -6.84
CA GLU A 660 -31.92 19.14 -6.54
C GLU A 660 -30.54 18.57 -6.87
N LYS A 661 -29.99 18.91 -8.04
CA LYS A 661 -28.66 18.45 -8.46
C LYS A 661 -27.56 18.95 -7.53
N ASN A 662 -27.60 20.21 -7.11
CA ASN A 662 -26.52 20.78 -6.31
C ASN A 662 -26.58 20.36 -4.83
N PHE A 663 -27.77 20.02 -4.31
CA PHE A 663 -27.92 19.59 -2.92
C PHE A 663 -28.13 18.10 -2.75
N LYS A 664 -28.13 17.29 -3.82
CA LYS A 664 -28.53 15.87 -3.80
C LYS A 664 -27.92 15.04 -2.66
N ASP A 665 -26.70 15.36 -2.26
CA ASP A 665 -25.95 14.65 -1.20
C ASP A 665 -26.19 15.24 0.22
N ASN A 666 -26.92 16.34 0.32
CA ASN A 666 -27.19 17.11 1.54
C ASN A 666 -28.58 16.89 2.13
N PHE A 667 -29.55 16.38 1.37
CA PHE A 667 -30.88 16.00 1.85
C PHE A 667 -31.11 14.52 1.60
N SER A 668 -31.88 13.86 2.48
CA SER A 668 -32.19 12.43 2.35
C SER A 668 -33.22 12.15 1.27
N SER A 669 -34.11 13.11 1.00
CA SER A 669 -35.17 13.01 -0.01
C SER A 669 -35.64 14.40 -0.45
N TYR A 670 -36.18 14.43 -1.66
CA TYR A 670 -36.75 15.60 -2.31
C TYR A 670 -38.20 15.31 -2.68
N PHE A 671 -39.09 16.21 -2.33
CA PHE A 671 -40.50 16.09 -2.71
C PHE A 671 -40.96 17.38 -3.39
N THR A 672 -41.68 17.20 -4.48
CA THR A 672 -42.28 18.31 -5.22
C THR A 672 -43.78 18.13 -5.23
N PHE A 673 -44.50 19.16 -4.77
CA PHE A 673 -45.95 19.17 -4.75
C PHE A 673 -46.47 20.29 -5.63
N TYR A 674 -47.49 19.99 -6.43
CA TYR A 674 -48.17 20.94 -7.31
C TYR A 674 -49.58 21.30 -6.80
N ASP A 675 -50.03 20.60 -5.75
CA ASP A 675 -51.29 20.83 -5.07
C ASP A 675 -51.03 21.09 -3.58
N SER A 676 -51.51 22.23 -3.09
CA SER A 676 -51.37 22.65 -1.69
C SER A 676 -52.11 21.73 -0.73
N CYS A 677 -53.19 21.06 -1.16
CA CYS A 677 -53.92 20.10 -0.34
C CYS A 677 -53.13 18.79 -0.14
N GLU A 678 -52.44 18.32 -1.17
CA GLU A 678 -51.57 17.14 -1.11
C GLU A 678 -50.34 17.41 -0.23
N PHE A 679 -49.72 18.58 -0.43
CA PHE A 679 -48.62 19.06 0.40
C PHE A 679 -49.02 19.17 1.88
N HIS A 680 -50.19 19.73 2.18
CA HIS A 680 -50.67 19.83 3.56
C HIS A 680 -50.95 18.46 4.18
N SER A 681 -51.50 17.52 3.39
CA SER A 681 -51.72 16.14 3.84
C SER A 681 -50.41 15.41 4.15
N HIS A 682 -49.34 15.69 3.39
CA HIS A 682 -48.01 15.14 3.64
C HIS A 682 -47.36 15.69 4.92
N LEU A 683 -47.61 16.96 5.26
CA LEU A 683 -47.12 17.57 6.51
C LEU A 683 -47.89 17.09 7.75
N LEU A 684 -49.13 16.63 7.59
CA LEU A 684 -49.96 16.07 8.67
C LEU A 684 -49.68 14.59 8.94
N ASP A 685 -48.92 13.89 8.09
CA ASP A 685 -48.55 12.50 8.30
C ASP A 685 -47.48 12.41 9.42
N GLU A 686 -47.94 12.08 10.63
CA GLU A 686 -47.14 11.99 11.87
C GLU A 686 -45.99 10.95 11.81
N ASN A 687 -45.88 10.17 10.73
CA ASN A 687 -44.80 9.20 10.55
C ASN A 687 -43.47 9.83 10.09
N ASN A 688 -43.45 11.10 9.69
CA ASN A 688 -42.23 11.81 9.26
C ASN A 688 -41.50 12.47 10.45
N ILE A 689 -40.60 11.73 11.10
CA ILE A 689 -39.79 12.21 12.26
C ILE A 689 -38.52 12.97 11.79
N THR A 690 -38.51 13.55 10.59
CA THR A 690 -37.32 14.21 10.00
C THR A 690 -37.50 15.71 9.88
N ASP A 691 -36.42 16.47 10.08
CA ASP A 691 -36.44 17.93 9.94
C ASP A 691 -36.64 18.35 8.47
N ILE A 692 -37.47 19.36 8.23
CA ILE A 692 -37.96 19.73 6.89
C ILE A 692 -37.50 21.15 6.52
N PHE A 693 -36.98 21.28 5.31
CA PHE A 693 -36.71 22.54 4.63
C PHE A 693 -37.74 22.71 3.51
N ILE A 694 -38.38 23.87 3.41
CA ILE A 694 -39.50 24.07 2.48
C ILE A 694 -39.25 25.27 1.58
N ILE A 695 -39.41 25.09 0.28
CA ILE A 695 -39.42 26.16 -0.72
C ILE A 695 -40.86 26.33 -1.21
N ILE A 696 -41.39 27.55 -1.12
CA ILE A 696 -42.75 27.89 -1.54
C ILE A 696 -42.65 28.87 -2.71
N ASP A 697 -43.32 28.51 -3.81
CA ASP A 697 -43.46 29.40 -4.96
C ASP A 697 -44.27 30.65 -4.61
N SER A 698 -43.79 31.78 -5.12
CA SER A 698 -44.37 33.11 -5.06
C SER A 698 -45.86 33.24 -5.34
N ASN A 699 -46.41 32.35 -6.17
CA ASN A 699 -47.81 32.38 -6.58
C ASN A 699 -48.77 31.84 -5.50
N TYR A 700 -48.27 31.27 -4.41
CA TYR A 700 -49.09 30.87 -3.25
C TYR A 700 -49.36 32.05 -2.31
N GLU A 701 -50.48 32.01 -1.58
CA GLU A 701 -50.82 33.07 -0.62
C GLU A 701 -49.97 33.00 0.66
N GLU A 702 -49.66 34.16 1.25
CA GLU A 702 -48.85 34.27 2.48
C GLU A 702 -49.48 33.52 3.68
N SER A 703 -50.81 33.35 3.65
CA SER A 703 -51.58 32.55 4.63
C SER A 703 -51.13 31.08 4.70
N ILE A 704 -50.66 30.50 3.59
CA ILE A 704 -50.13 29.12 3.54
C ILE A 704 -48.78 29.05 4.27
N VAL A 705 -47.94 30.07 4.12
CA VAL A 705 -46.62 30.15 4.79
C VAL A 705 -46.79 30.21 6.30
N GLU A 706 -47.71 31.04 6.78
CA GLU A 706 -48.01 31.16 8.21
C GLU A 706 -48.56 29.85 8.79
N CYS A 707 -49.32 29.08 8.00
CA CYS A 707 -49.79 27.76 8.39
C CYS A 707 -48.64 26.74 8.47
N VAL A 708 -47.75 26.69 7.48
CA VAL A 708 -46.64 25.73 7.40
C VAL A 708 -45.60 25.95 8.51
N ARG A 709 -45.36 27.20 8.89
CA ARG A 709 -44.42 27.54 9.98
C ARG A 709 -44.88 27.06 11.36
N GLN A 710 -46.15 26.69 11.53
CA GLN A 710 -46.67 26.19 12.81
C GLN A 710 -46.29 24.73 13.07
N PHE A 711 -45.76 24.01 12.08
CA PHE A 711 -45.35 22.61 12.21
C PHE A 711 -43.96 22.48 12.86
N PRO A 712 -43.79 21.68 13.94
CA PRO A 712 -42.56 21.64 14.73
C PRO A 712 -41.34 21.04 14.00
N TYR A 713 -41.58 20.25 12.95
CA TYR A 713 -40.55 19.61 12.13
C TYR A 713 -40.04 20.50 11.00
N VAL A 714 -40.75 21.59 10.69
CA VAL A 714 -40.31 22.56 9.68
C VAL A 714 -39.28 23.49 10.30
N LYS A 715 -38.04 23.46 9.78
CA LYS A 715 -36.92 24.26 10.31
C LYS A 715 -36.71 25.55 9.55
N TYR A 716 -36.86 25.50 8.23
CA TYR A 716 -36.62 26.65 7.35
C TYR A 716 -37.66 26.69 6.23
N VAL A 717 -38.10 27.91 5.89
CA VAL A 717 -39.07 28.18 4.81
C VAL A 717 -38.55 29.30 3.92
N TYR A 718 -38.45 29.02 2.62
CA TYR A 718 -37.92 29.90 1.57
C TYR A 718 -39.02 30.28 0.59
N TYR A 719 -38.88 31.45 -0.05
CA TYR A 719 -39.83 31.99 -1.01
C TYR A 719 -39.15 32.19 -2.38
N TYR A 720 -39.73 31.64 -3.45
CA TYR A 720 -39.10 31.60 -4.78
C TYR A 720 -40.03 32.13 -5.89
N GLY A 721 -39.58 33.10 -6.71
CA GLY A 721 -40.31 33.61 -7.90
C GLY A 721 -40.19 35.11 -8.18
N GLU A 722 -40.96 35.64 -9.14
CA GLU A 722 -40.91 37.06 -9.60
C GLU A 722 -41.72 38.04 -8.73
N LEU A 723 -41.18 39.25 -8.52
CA LEU A 723 -41.72 40.35 -7.70
C LEU A 723 -43.17 40.74 -8.02
N LYS A 724 -44.12 40.22 -7.24
CA LYS A 724 -45.44 40.84 -7.05
C LYS A 724 -45.53 41.43 -5.65
N THR A 725 -45.40 42.75 -5.62
CA THR A 725 -45.46 43.58 -4.42
C THR A 725 -46.74 43.32 -3.60
N LYS A 726 -46.58 42.95 -2.31
CA LYS A 726 -47.06 43.69 -1.13
C LYS A 726 -47.02 42.85 0.17
N SER A 727 -45.81 42.58 0.68
CA SER A 727 -45.49 42.37 2.11
C SER A 727 -44.03 41.90 2.22
N ASN A 728 -43.38 42.12 3.36
CA ASN A 728 -41.92 42.16 3.56
C ASN A 728 -41.14 40.82 3.45
N ASN A 729 -41.50 39.90 2.56
CA ASN A 729 -40.65 38.73 2.28
C ASN A 729 -39.81 38.99 1.02
N ILE A 730 -38.49 39.08 1.22
CA ILE A 730 -37.51 39.27 0.14
C ILE A 730 -37.60 38.06 -0.78
N MET A 731 -37.99 38.30 -2.05
CA MET A 731 -38.02 37.27 -3.09
C MET A 731 -36.60 36.93 -3.53
N ILE A 732 -36.36 35.64 -3.68
CA ILE A 732 -35.03 35.08 -3.78
C ILE A 732 -34.83 34.60 -5.22
N ASN A 733 -33.85 35.15 -5.95
CA ASN A 733 -33.46 34.60 -7.25
C ASN A 733 -32.76 33.23 -7.05
N ARG A 734 -32.54 32.46 -8.11
CA ARG A 734 -31.95 31.11 -8.00
C ARG A 734 -30.64 31.06 -7.22
N ASP A 735 -29.76 32.02 -7.42
CA ASP A 735 -28.44 32.05 -6.80
C ASP A 735 -28.52 32.48 -5.33
N ASP A 736 -29.41 33.42 -5.00
CA ASP A 736 -29.71 33.80 -3.62
C ASP A 736 -30.40 32.64 -2.87
N LEU A 737 -31.20 31.81 -3.55
CA LEU A 737 -31.91 30.68 -2.96
C LEU A 737 -30.91 29.58 -2.64
N TYR A 738 -30.04 29.29 -3.60
CA TYR A 738 -28.90 28.42 -3.39
C TYR A 738 -28.04 28.90 -2.21
N TYR A 739 -27.70 30.19 -2.16
CA TYR A 739 -26.90 30.76 -1.08
C TYR A 739 -27.58 30.60 0.29
N ARG A 740 -28.87 30.96 0.39
CA ARG A 740 -29.60 30.88 1.67
C ARG A 740 -29.77 29.45 2.16
N ILE A 741 -30.14 28.52 1.28
CA ILE A 741 -30.26 27.10 1.64
C ILE A 741 -28.90 26.56 2.10
N THR A 742 -27.82 26.91 1.39
CA THR A 742 -26.46 26.50 1.78
C THR A 742 -26.07 27.05 3.15
N SER A 743 -26.32 28.34 3.39
CA SER A 743 -26.03 29.00 4.67
C SER A 743 -26.79 28.36 5.83
N ASP A 744 -28.09 28.13 5.65
CA ASP A 744 -28.93 27.55 6.70
C ASP A 744 -28.61 26.06 6.94
N LEU A 745 -28.22 25.31 5.91
CA LEU A 745 -27.72 23.94 6.06
C LEU A 745 -26.40 23.87 6.82
N ILE A 746 -25.50 24.83 6.62
CA ILE A 746 -24.25 24.93 7.39
C ILE A 746 -24.58 25.10 8.87
N ASP A 747 -25.46 26.05 9.20
CA ASP A 747 -25.87 26.31 10.58
C ASP A 747 -26.62 25.11 11.19
N TYR A 748 -27.51 24.48 10.42
CA TYR A 748 -28.23 23.28 10.82
C TYR A 748 -27.29 22.13 11.16
N TYR A 749 -26.34 21.81 10.26
CA TYR A 749 -25.39 20.73 10.49
C TYR A 749 -24.37 21.06 11.58
N ALA A 750 -23.95 22.32 11.72
CA ALA A 750 -23.11 22.72 12.85
C ALA A 750 -23.81 22.45 14.19
N LYS A 751 -25.05 22.91 14.36
CA LYS A 751 -25.86 22.68 15.57
C LYS A 751 -26.15 21.20 15.83
N LEU A 752 -26.44 20.44 14.77
CA LEU A 752 -26.68 19.00 14.88
C LEU A 752 -25.41 18.25 15.27
N GLY A 753 -24.25 18.65 14.72
CA GLY A 753 -22.94 18.12 15.10
C GLY A 753 -22.60 18.39 16.56
N GLU A 754 -22.85 19.60 17.05
CA GLU A 754 -22.68 19.96 18.47
C GLU A 754 -23.57 19.13 19.39
N LYS A 755 -24.82 18.87 18.96
CA LYS A 755 -25.75 18.00 19.71
C LYS A 755 -25.23 16.56 19.80
N TYR A 756 -24.76 15.98 18.69
CA TYR A 756 -24.15 14.64 18.69
C TYR A 756 -22.87 14.59 19.54
N GLN A 757 -22.07 15.65 19.52
CA GLN A 757 -20.87 15.78 20.34
C GLN A 757 -21.20 15.83 21.83
N THR A 758 -22.22 16.60 22.21
CA THR A 758 -22.73 16.70 23.59
C THR A 758 -23.26 15.36 24.08
N ASN A 759 -23.88 14.57 23.18
CA ASN A 759 -24.38 13.23 23.46
C ASN A 759 -23.31 12.11 23.42
N LYS A 760 -22.01 12.47 23.32
CA LYS A 760 -20.87 11.54 23.25
C LYS A 760 -20.89 10.60 22.02
N GLN A 761 -21.58 10.98 20.95
CA GLN A 761 -21.61 10.27 19.67
C GLN A 761 -20.59 10.88 18.72
N SER A 762 -19.30 10.67 19.03
CA SER A 762 -18.19 11.38 18.38
C SER A 762 -18.00 11.01 16.90
N LYS A 763 -18.43 9.81 16.47
CA LYS A 763 -18.31 9.39 15.07
C LYS A 763 -19.38 10.08 14.21
N GLU A 764 -20.59 10.18 14.73
CA GLU A 764 -21.75 10.81 14.11
C GLU A 764 -21.54 12.34 14.07
N ALA A 765 -21.08 12.94 15.17
CA ALA A 765 -20.71 14.35 15.23
C ALA A 765 -19.66 14.71 14.16
N ARG A 766 -18.60 13.90 14.03
CA ARG A 766 -17.56 14.11 13.02
C ARG A 766 -18.12 14.02 11.60
N LYS A 767 -19.02 13.07 11.32
CA LYS A 767 -19.68 12.94 10.02
C LYS A 767 -20.52 14.19 9.70
N ILE A 768 -21.25 14.70 10.68
CA ILE A 768 -22.14 15.86 10.52
C ILE A 768 -21.35 17.18 10.37
N PHE A 769 -20.28 17.39 11.15
CA PHE A 769 -19.41 18.56 10.97
C PHE A 769 -18.71 18.58 9.61
N LEU A 770 -18.34 17.41 9.08
CA LEU A 770 -17.76 17.31 7.74
C LEU A 770 -18.76 17.74 6.64
N LYS A 771 -20.06 17.48 6.82
CA LYS A 771 -21.12 17.98 5.92
C LYS A 771 -21.20 19.51 5.96
N ALA A 772 -21.20 20.11 7.16
CA ALA A 772 -21.20 21.58 7.32
C ALA A 772 -19.96 22.21 6.66
N GLN A 773 -18.78 21.63 6.89
CA GLN A 773 -17.52 22.13 6.31
C GLN A 773 -17.50 22.05 4.78
N THR A 774 -18.08 20.98 4.21
CA THR A 774 -18.19 20.82 2.75
C THR A 774 -19.10 21.91 2.16
N LEU A 775 -20.22 22.22 2.82
CA LEU A 775 -21.11 23.30 2.40
C LEU A 775 -20.47 24.69 2.55
N CYS A 776 -19.68 24.93 3.60
CA CYS A 776 -18.89 26.17 3.74
C CYS A 776 -17.93 26.36 2.56
N ARG A 777 -17.29 25.27 2.09
CA ARG A 777 -16.40 25.30 0.94
C ARG A 777 -17.15 25.61 -0.36
N LEU A 778 -18.32 25.00 -0.58
CA LEU A 778 -19.16 25.26 -1.75
C LEU A 778 -19.68 26.70 -1.80
N LEU A 779 -20.09 27.25 -0.65
CA LEU A 779 -20.52 28.65 -0.54
C LEU A 779 -19.35 29.61 -0.85
N ALA A 780 -18.16 29.28 -0.35
CA ALA A 780 -16.94 30.04 -0.61
C ALA A 780 -16.39 29.89 -2.04
N GLU A 781 -16.82 28.90 -2.82
CA GLU A 781 -16.43 28.76 -4.24
C GLU A 781 -17.40 29.54 -5.16
N ASN A 782 -18.70 29.58 -4.82
CA ASN A 782 -19.72 30.25 -5.65
C ASN A 782 -19.81 31.77 -5.44
N CYS A 783 -19.44 32.31 -4.27
CA CYS A 783 -19.41 33.76 -4.04
C CYS A 783 -18.30 34.52 -4.82
N PHE A 784 -17.35 33.82 -5.47
CA PHE A 784 -16.23 34.44 -6.21
C PHE A 784 -16.36 34.32 -7.73
N LEU A 785 -17.48 33.81 -8.24
CA LEU A 785 -17.77 33.72 -9.68
C LEU A 785 -18.76 34.79 -10.17
N SER A 786 -19.27 35.64 -9.27
CA SER A 786 -20.25 36.69 -9.57
C SER A 786 -19.74 38.12 -9.32
N GLU A 787 -18.48 38.41 -9.66
CA GLU A 787 -17.98 39.78 -9.87
C GLU A 787 -17.36 39.94 -11.26
#